data_AF-A0AA38SUE9-F1
#
_entry.id   AF-A0AA38SUE9-F1
#
_cell.length_a   1.000
_cell.length_b   1.000
_cell.length_c   1.000
_cell.angle_alpha   90.00
_cell.angle_beta   90.00
_cell.angle_gamma   90.00
#
_symmetry.space_group_name_H-M   'P 1'
#
loop_
_entity.id
_entity.type
_entity.pdbx_description
1 polymer ?
#
loop_
_entity_poly.entity_id
_entity_poly.type
_entity_poly.pdbx_seq_one_letter_code
_entity_poly.pdbx_strand_id
1 'polypeptide(L)'
;MATGLTLCNFHVFSPFSVLFRSTASKTYKSKNKSKVQKAKIKWLVEGDENSKFFHAAIKKRERRNRITGLYINGFWSDDPSRIKEYFFDSFRDKFSSAGKNRPKLFSVRFNRLSQEDAEDLERLIEEAEVWNAIKSCRKNKAPGPDGFSLCFLKKFWEILKEDLMKALHWFWESEKISMGCNSSFITLIPKTHSSDGLGDYRPISLIGMYYMLVATILAERLKKVIGKVISLTQSAFIKKRHILDGVLVADEFLIDSLENMGFGTKWRRWIEACLKSSTMSVLVNGSPTKEFGMERGLRQGDPLAPFLFLIVEENQNILFEEACEKGIFEGLKIGQEEITVSHLLYADDAIFFGKWSKSNLKILIKILECFHLLSGLKINLRKSKLYGVGVNDEIVLEWAREMGCEGGVLPFIYLGFPVGASLNKVRNWISVLDKVKKKLDSWKVKWISFGGRLTLVKLVLGSLSLYYLSLFRAPCGVLSELETIRNHFFWGTGECGKGKLVWVKWEKVISSFEDGGLNIGDLWSMNIALLGKWEVKKFWIRLSNWWNKKLEGVDSFSQLIQEDANFLKISKAGGCCGVFESWWKLRDGSSAVVSFVFCCWKLLRAAGFRGVVQQDVCDFWFGGGCEVQLVDGFLVAFQIAFLLSCGVRICFVPTMWVVSA
;
A
#
# COMPACT_ATOMS: atom_id res chain seq x y z
N MET A 1 -21.32 -12.27 2.43
CA MET A 1 -21.46 -13.04 1.17
C MET A 1 -20.12 -13.53 0.59
N ALA A 2 -19.39 -14.38 1.31
CA ALA A 2 -18.45 -15.34 0.71
C ALA A 2 -18.23 -16.59 1.60
N THR A 3 -19.15 -16.86 2.52
CA THR A 3 -19.04 -17.98 3.47
C THR A 3 -20.37 -18.72 3.69
N GLY A 4 -21.39 -18.45 2.87
CA GLY A 4 -22.73 -19.04 3.01
C GLY A 4 -23.31 -19.65 1.73
N LEU A 5 -22.55 -19.70 0.62
CA LEU A 5 -22.98 -20.42 -0.57
C LEU A 5 -22.40 -21.83 -0.49
N THR A 6 -23.29 -22.77 -0.22
CA THR A 6 -23.14 -24.20 -0.33
C THR A 6 -22.41 -24.56 -1.64
N LEU A 7 -21.38 -25.40 -1.53
CA LEU A 7 -20.58 -26.00 -2.60
C LEU A 7 -21.36 -26.81 -3.66
N CYS A 8 -22.69 -26.78 -3.66
CA CYS A 8 -23.51 -27.77 -4.36
C CYS A 8 -24.18 -27.30 -5.67
N ASN A 9 -24.18 -26.01 -6.03
CA ASN A 9 -24.95 -25.54 -7.21
C ASN A 9 -24.15 -24.82 -8.31
N PHE A 10 -22.81 -24.94 -8.35
CA PHE A 10 -22.02 -24.36 -9.44
C PHE A 10 -21.65 -25.41 -10.50
N HIS A 11 -22.47 -25.45 -11.55
CA HIS A 11 -22.16 -26.10 -12.82
C HIS A 11 -21.29 -25.15 -13.68
N VAL A 12 -20.08 -25.63 -14.05
CA VAL A 12 -19.17 -25.19 -15.15
C VAL A 12 -18.44 -23.81 -14.93
N PHE A 13 -17.25 -23.41 -15.45
CA PHE A 13 -16.35 -23.77 -16.58
C PHE A 13 -14.86 -23.45 -16.26
N SER A 14 -14.06 -24.42 -15.79
CA SER A 14 -12.59 -24.29 -15.87
C SER A 14 -11.96 -25.68 -15.96
N PRO A 15 -11.02 -25.95 -16.88
CA PRO A 15 -10.29 -27.23 -16.95
C PRO A 15 -9.68 -27.63 -15.60
N PHE A 16 -9.22 -26.63 -14.83
CA PHE A 16 -8.68 -26.83 -13.49
C PHE A 16 -9.72 -27.29 -12.47
N SER A 17 -10.97 -26.81 -12.59
CA SER A 17 -12.05 -27.29 -11.73
C SER A 17 -12.36 -28.77 -11.97
N VAL A 18 -12.18 -29.26 -13.21
CA VAL A 18 -12.35 -30.68 -13.57
C VAL A 18 -11.20 -31.51 -13.02
N LEU A 19 -9.95 -31.06 -13.23
CA LEU A 19 -8.74 -31.70 -12.72
C LEU A 19 -8.78 -31.84 -11.18
N PHE A 20 -9.15 -30.76 -10.47
CA PHE A 20 -9.27 -30.80 -9.02
C PHE A 20 -10.51 -31.57 -8.55
N ARG A 21 -11.63 -31.55 -9.28
CA ARG A 21 -12.81 -32.36 -8.92
C ARG A 21 -12.55 -33.85 -9.07
N SER A 22 -11.82 -34.31 -10.09
CA SER A 22 -11.46 -35.74 -10.22
C SER A 22 -10.55 -36.21 -9.09
N THR A 23 -9.57 -35.39 -8.70
CA THR A 23 -8.62 -35.71 -7.62
C THR A 23 -9.26 -35.56 -6.24
N ALA A 24 -10.13 -34.56 -6.04
CA ALA A 24 -10.89 -34.35 -4.80
C ALA A 24 -12.05 -35.35 -4.62
N SER A 25 -12.66 -35.84 -5.70
CA SER A 25 -13.72 -36.85 -5.65
C SER A 25 -13.18 -38.21 -5.17
N LYS A 26 -11.91 -38.54 -5.48
CA LYS A 26 -11.21 -39.72 -4.92
C LYS A 26 -10.99 -39.61 -3.40
N THR A 27 -10.97 -38.41 -2.82
CA THR A 27 -10.77 -38.17 -1.37
C THR A 27 -12.06 -37.83 -0.61
N TYR A 28 -13.20 -37.63 -1.28
CA TYR A 28 -14.48 -37.27 -0.65
C TYR A 28 -15.17 -38.42 0.11
N LYS A 29 -14.52 -39.58 0.23
CA LYS A 29 -14.91 -40.69 1.12
C LYS A 29 -14.40 -40.54 2.57
N SER A 30 -13.99 -39.35 3.01
CA SER A 30 -13.68 -39.05 4.43
C SER A 30 -14.85 -38.35 5.14
N LYS A 31 -15.91 -39.11 5.46
CA LYS A 31 -17.18 -38.64 6.04
C LYS A 31 -17.11 -38.11 7.48
N ASN A 32 -15.94 -37.98 8.12
CA ASN A 32 -15.85 -37.58 9.55
C ASN A 32 -15.44 -36.11 9.82
N LYS A 33 -15.02 -35.33 8.82
CA LYS A 33 -14.64 -33.90 9.04
C LYS A 33 -15.81 -32.90 8.95
N SER A 34 -16.93 -33.27 8.33
CA SER A 34 -18.14 -32.44 8.26
C SER A 34 -18.75 -32.19 9.66
N LYS A 35 -18.65 -33.16 10.58
CA LYS A 35 -19.18 -33.04 11.95
C LYS A 35 -18.31 -32.14 12.85
N VAL A 36 -16.99 -32.13 12.67
CA VAL A 36 -16.07 -31.22 13.39
C VAL A 36 -16.26 -29.76 12.95
N GLN A 37 -16.49 -29.53 11.66
CA GLN A 37 -16.79 -28.20 11.13
C GLN A 37 -18.21 -27.70 11.49
N LYS A 38 -19.14 -28.62 11.75
CA LYS A 38 -20.47 -28.33 12.34
C LYS A 38 -20.40 -28.05 13.84
N ALA A 39 -19.46 -28.63 14.57
CA ALA A 39 -19.33 -28.45 16.02
C ALA A 39 -18.57 -27.16 16.44
N LYS A 40 -17.76 -26.54 15.56
CA LYS A 40 -17.03 -25.27 15.79
C LYS A 40 -16.51 -25.07 17.23
N ILE A 41 -15.88 -26.08 17.81
CA ILE A 41 -15.26 -25.97 19.13
C ILE A 41 -13.86 -25.38 18.95
N LYS A 42 -13.80 -24.04 18.93
CA LYS A 42 -12.57 -23.23 18.88
C LYS A 42 -12.61 -22.06 19.87
N TRP A 43 -13.53 -22.14 20.84
CA TRP A 43 -13.90 -21.05 21.74
C TRP A 43 -12.78 -20.63 22.70
N LEU A 44 -11.79 -21.50 22.94
CA LEU A 44 -10.79 -21.29 23.98
C LEU A 44 -9.57 -20.43 23.55
N VAL A 45 -9.35 -20.21 22.24
CA VAL A 45 -8.08 -19.62 21.75
C VAL A 45 -8.23 -18.20 21.18
N GLU A 46 -9.42 -17.78 20.73
CA GLU A 46 -9.60 -16.50 20.01
C GLU A 46 -10.65 -15.53 20.62
N GLY A 47 -11.14 -15.82 21.83
CA GLY A 47 -11.57 -14.80 22.81
C GLY A 47 -12.79 -13.90 22.54
N ASP A 48 -13.56 -14.09 21.46
CA ASP A 48 -14.87 -13.44 21.34
C ASP A 48 -15.89 -14.38 20.67
N GLU A 49 -17.06 -14.52 21.31
CA GLU A 49 -18.13 -15.43 20.89
C GLU A 49 -18.75 -15.03 19.53
N ASN A 50 -19.60 -15.90 18.98
CA ASN A 50 -20.57 -15.57 17.93
C ASN A 50 -21.66 -14.62 18.48
N SER A 51 -21.24 -13.43 18.88
CA SER A 51 -22.04 -12.47 19.62
C SER A 51 -23.11 -11.80 18.73
N LYS A 52 -24.14 -11.24 19.37
CA LYS A 52 -25.15 -10.39 18.70
C LYS A 52 -24.51 -9.29 17.86
N PHE A 53 -23.31 -8.83 18.23
CA PHE A 53 -22.53 -7.88 17.45
C PHE A 53 -22.14 -8.42 16.07
N PHE A 54 -21.60 -9.63 15.96
CA PHE A 54 -21.19 -10.20 14.67
C PHE A 54 -22.38 -10.46 13.75
N HIS A 55 -23.49 -10.99 14.27
CA HIS A 55 -24.72 -11.15 13.49
C HIS A 55 -25.30 -9.82 13.01
N ALA A 56 -25.32 -8.81 13.88
CA ALA A 56 -25.76 -7.46 13.49
C ALA A 56 -24.82 -6.84 12.45
N ALA A 57 -23.51 -7.03 12.58
CA ALA A 57 -22.52 -6.56 11.62
C ALA A 57 -22.67 -7.24 10.25
N ILE A 58 -22.94 -8.55 10.22
CA ILE A 58 -23.22 -9.31 9.00
C ILE A 58 -24.50 -8.78 8.34
N LYS A 59 -25.62 -8.71 9.07
CA LYS A 59 -26.90 -8.19 8.55
C LYS A 59 -26.77 -6.76 8.04
N LYS A 60 -26.06 -5.89 8.76
CA LYS A 60 -25.78 -4.51 8.33
C LYS A 60 -24.99 -4.48 7.02
N ARG A 61 -23.98 -5.34 6.88
CA ARG A 61 -23.16 -5.43 5.67
C ARG A 61 -23.94 -6.00 4.48
N GLU A 62 -24.80 -6.99 4.71
CA GLU A 62 -25.66 -7.56 3.67
C GLU A 62 -26.67 -6.52 3.16
N ARG A 63 -27.33 -5.80 4.07
CA ARG A 63 -28.23 -4.69 3.69
C ARG A 63 -27.50 -3.62 2.90
N ARG A 64 -26.29 -3.24 3.33
CA ARG A 64 -25.49 -2.23 2.64
C ARG A 64 -25.07 -2.68 1.23
N ASN A 65 -24.70 -3.94 1.07
CA ASN A 65 -24.13 -4.44 -0.19
C ASN A 65 -25.20 -4.89 -1.20
N ARG A 66 -26.47 -5.03 -0.79
CA ARG A 66 -27.55 -5.44 -1.67
C ARG A 66 -27.88 -4.31 -2.64
N ILE A 67 -27.92 -4.63 -3.94
CA ILE A 67 -28.35 -3.71 -4.98
C ILE A 67 -29.88 -3.82 -5.05
N THR A 68 -30.58 -2.77 -4.61
CA THR A 68 -32.05 -2.72 -4.57
C THR A 68 -32.65 -2.10 -5.82
N GLY A 69 -31.94 -1.17 -6.46
CA GLY A 69 -32.34 -0.50 -7.68
C GLY A 69 -31.28 0.50 -8.11
N LEU A 70 -31.38 1.00 -9.33
CA LEU A 70 -30.44 1.93 -9.96
C LEU A 70 -31.19 2.91 -10.87
N TYR A 71 -30.68 4.13 -11.00
CA TYR A 71 -31.05 5.00 -12.09
C TYR A 71 -30.36 4.54 -13.38
N ILE A 72 -31.17 4.16 -14.36
CA ILE A 72 -30.74 3.77 -15.71
C ILE A 72 -31.33 4.79 -16.67
N ASN A 73 -30.47 5.53 -17.38
CA ASN A 73 -30.87 6.60 -18.31
C ASN A 73 -31.83 7.64 -17.69
N GLY A 74 -31.63 7.98 -16.41
CA GLY A 74 -32.46 8.94 -15.67
C GLY A 74 -33.72 8.36 -15.03
N PHE A 75 -34.04 7.09 -15.24
CA PHE A 75 -35.22 6.44 -14.65
C PHE A 75 -34.82 5.40 -13.61
N TRP A 76 -35.52 5.37 -12.48
CA TRP A 76 -35.32 4.33 -11.47
C TRP A 76 -35.79 2.97 -11.97
N SER A 77 -34.94 1.96 -11.83
CA SER A 77 -35.24 0.57 -12.14
C SER A 77 -34.90 -0.30 -10.93
N ASP A 78 -35.87 -1.11 -10.50
CA ASP A 78 -35.73 -2.14 -9.46
C ASP A 78 -35.82 -3.57 -10.02
N ASP A 79 -36.13 -3.72 -11.32
CA ASP A 79 -36.12 -5.01 -12.02
C ASP A 79 -34.71 -5.64 -12.04
N PRO A 80 -34.50 -6.81 -11.42
CA PRO A 80 -33.20 -7.47 -11.39
C PRO A 80 -32.63 -7.82 -12.76
N SER A 81 -33.48 -8.11 -13.75
CA SER A 81 -33.03 -8.51 -15.09
C SER A 81 -32.44 -7.32 -15.84
N ARG A 82 -33.18 -6.21 -15.88
CA ARG A 82 -32.73 -4.94 -16.46
C ARG A 82 -31.47 -4.39 -15.79
N ILE A 83 -31.38 -4.48 -14.46
CA ILE A 83 -30.16 -4.09 -13.71
C ILE A 83 -28.97 -4.94 -14.14
N LYS A 84 -29.17 -6.25 -14.27
CA LYS A 84 -28.12 -7.20 -14.64
C LYS A 84 -27.61 -6.99 -16.07
N GLU A 85 -28.52 -6.73 -17.01
CA GLU A 85 -28.18 -6.38 -18.39
C GLU A 85 -27.45 -5.04 -18.46
N TYR A 86 -27.95 -4.01 -17.77
CA TYR A 86 -27.29 -2.70 -17.70
C TYR A 86 -25.85 -2.78 -17.18
N PHE A 87 -25.60 -3.57 -16.12
CA PHE A 87 -24.23 -3.80 -15.65
C PHE A 87 -23.39 -4.54 -16.68
N PHE A 88 -23.94 -5.56 -17.34
CA PHE A 88 -23.24 -6.31 -18.37
C PHE A 88 -22.79 -5.38 -19.51
N ASP A 89 -23.71 -4.61 -20.11
CA ASP A 89 -23.41 -3.71 -21.21
C ASP A 89 -22.42 -2.62 -20.80
N SER A 90 -22.67 -1.98 -19.65
CA SER A 90 -21.81 -0.91 -19.14
C SER A 90 -20.37 -1.36 -18.90
N PHE A 91 -20.17 -2.56 -18.33
CA PHE A 91 -18.83 -3.09 -18.09
C PHE A 91 -18.19 -3.63 -19.37
N ARG A 92 -18.96 -4.29 -20.24
CA ARG A 92 -18.47 -4.74 -21.55
C ARG A 92 -17.92 -3.56 -22.33
N ASP A 93 -18.71 -2.50 -22.50
CA ASP A 93 -18.30 -1.32 -23.27
C ASP A 93 -17.15 -0.55 -22.57
N LYS A 94 -17.09 -0.58 -21.23
CA LYS A 94 -15.94 -0.04 -20.47
C LYS A 94 -14.65 -0.82 -20.76
N PHE A 95 -14.71 -2.11 -21.05
CA PHE A 95 -13.55 -2.97 -21.28
C PHE A 95 -13.30 -3.35 -22.75
N SER A 96 -14.13 -2.90 -23.68
CA SER A 96 -13.90 -2.99 -25.13
C SER A 96 -12.91 -1.93 -25.63
N SER A 97 -12.04 -2.31 -26.57
CA SER A 97 -11.06 -1.45 -27.22
C SER A 97 -11.73 -0.42 -28.13
N ALA A 98 -11.06 0.71 -28.32
CA ALA A 98 -11.52 1.77 -29.23
C ALA A 98 -10.78 1.78 -30.58
N GLY A 99 -10.01 0.73 -30.92
CA GLY A 99 -9.46 0.51 -32.27
C GLY A 99 -8.59 1.66 -32.82
N LYS A 100 -7.64 2.20 -32.04
CA LYS A 100 -6.76 3.28 -32.50
C LYS A 100 -5.29 2.84 -32.48
N ASN A 101 -4.60 2.98 -33.62
CA ASN A 101 -3.13 2.97 -33.68
C ASN A 101 -2.62 4.13 -32.83
N ARG A 102 -1.84 3.82 -31.79
CA ARG A 102 -1.24 4.83 -30.90
C ARG A 102 0.19 5.12 -31.34
N PRO A 103 0.66 6.37 -31.21
CA PRO A 103 2.06 6.67 -31.44
C PRO A 103 2.92 5.94 -30.41
N LYS A 104 4.15 5.58 -30.79
CA LYS A 104 5.14 5.06 -29.84
C LYS A 104 5.93 6.22 -29.23
N LEU A 105 6.41 6.02 -28.01
CA LEU A 105 7.35 6.95 -27.39
C LEU A 105 8.72 6.75 -28.04
N PHE A 106 9.20 7.73 -28.81
CA PHE A 106 10.51 7.70 -29.44
C PHE A 106 11.44 8.74 -28.80
N SER A 107 12.73 8.41 -28.72
CA SER A 107 13.80 9.35 -28.35
C SER A 107 13.69 9.95 -26.95
N VAL A 108 13.27 9.14 -25.95
CA VAL A 108 13.25 9.54 -24.54
C VAL A 108 14.09 8.55 -23.73
N ARG A 109 14.76 9.03 -22.69
CA ARG A 109 15.66 8.20 -21.88
C ARG A 109 14.87 7.41 -20.85
N PHE A 110 15.05 6.09 -20.84
CA PHE A 110 14.50 5.20 -19.84
C PHE A 110 15.61 4.67 -18.95
N ASN A 111 15.31 4.50 -17.66
CA ASN A 111 16.07 3.57 -16.83
C ASN A 111 15.84 2.15 -17.36
N ARG A 112 16.93 1.39 -17.52
CA ARG A 112 16.87 0.05 -18.10
C ARG A 112 17.43 -0.98 -17.13
N LEU A 113 16.86 -2.17 -17.18
CA LEU A 113 17.42 -3.33 -16.49
C LEU A 113 18.77 -3.71 -17.08
N SER A 114 19.64 -4.26 -16.23
CA SER A 114 20.83 -4.95 -16.71
C SER A 114 20.41 -6.24 -17.43
N GLN A 115 21.31 -6.77 -18.26
CA GLN A 115 21.08 -8.05 -18.93
C GLN A 115 20.87 -9.18 -17.90
N GLU A 116 21.65 -9.19 -16.82
CA GLU A 116 21.53 -10.16 -15.72
C GLU A 116 20.16 -10.09 -15.02
N ASP A 117 19.67 -8.87 -14.73
CA ASP A 117 18.34 -8.68 -14.14
C ASP A 117 17.24 -9.21 -15.07
N ALA A 118 17.34 -8.95 -16.37
CA ALA A 118 16.38 -9.42 -17.36
C ALA A 118 16.37 -10.96 -17.46
N GLU A 119 17.55 -11.58 -17.42
CA GLU A 119 17.71 -13.04 -17.45
C GLU A 119 17.18 -13.71 -16.16
N ASP A 120 17.43 -13.13 -14.97
CA ASP A 120 16.88 -13.65 -13.70
C ASP A 120 15.34 -13.61 -13.68
N LEU A 121 14.73 -12.58 -14.26
CA LEU A 121 13.26 -12.51 -14.39
C LEU A 121 12.69 -13.65 -15.25
N GLU A 122 13.43 -14.07 -16.28
CA GLU A 122 12.99 -15.06 -17.26
C GLU A 122 13.38 -16.51 -16.94
N ARG A 123 14.13 -16.72 -15.84
CA ARG A 123 14.53 -18.06 -15.38
C ARG A 123 13.33 -18.99 -15.17
N LEU A 124 13.54 -20.29 -15.30
CA LEU A 124 12.49 -21.29 -15.04
C LEU A 124 11.97 -21.19 -13.60
N ILE A 125 10.69 -21.51 -13.40
CA ILE A 125 10.09 -21.52 -12.06
C ILE A 125 10.46 -22.78 -11.30
N GLU A 126 10.78 -22.58 -10.03
CA GLU A 126 11.09 -23.64 -9.08
C GLU A 126 9.91 -23.93 -8.15
N GLU A 127 9.80 -25.16 -7.66
CA GLU A 127 8.76 -25.54 -6.70
C GLU A 127 8.79 -24.67 -5.44
N ALA A 128 9.99 -24.34 -4.94
CA ALA A 128 10.17 -23.50 -3.76
C ALA A 128 9.59 -22.09 -3.95
N GLU A 129 9.79 -21.50 -5.13
CA GLU A 129 9.24 -20.20 -5.49
C GLU A 129 7.71 -20.22 -5.50
N VAL A 130 7.12 -21.24 -6.11
CA VAL A 130 5.66 -21.45 -6.15
C VAL A 130 5.10 -21.61 -4.74
N TRP A 131 5.77 -22.41 -3.90
CA TRP A 131 5.36 -22.62 -2.52
C TRP A 131 5.45 -21.35 -1.67
N ASN A 132 6.47 -20.53 -1.88
CA ASN A 132 6.62 -19.24 -1.22
C ASN A 132 5.52 -18.26 -1.63
N ALA A 133 5.15 -18.20 -2.91
CA ALA A 133 4.03 -17.40 -3.41
C ALA A 133 2.69 -17.85 -2.79
N ILE A 134 2.49 -19.16 -2.63
CA ILE A 134 1.32 -19.70 -1.93
C ILE A 134 1.34 -19.27 -0.46
N LYS A 135 2.47 -19.44 0.24
CA LYS A 135 2.64 -19.09 1.66
C LYS A 135 2.38 -17.60 1.93
N SER A 136 2.90 -16.70 1.11
CA SER A 136 2.74 -15.24 1.26
C SER A 136 1.27 -14.80 1.13
N CYS A 137 0.43 -15.59 0.46
CA CYS A 137 -0.97 -15.25 0.25
C CYS A 137 -1.84 -15.35 1.51
N ARG A 138 -2.73 -14.34 1.67
CA ARG A 138 -3.67 -14.22 2.79
C ARG A 138 -4.64 -15.41 2.83
N LYS A 139 -4.86 -15.97 4.03
CA LYS A 139 -5.64 -17.19 4.27
C LYS A 139 -7.14 -17.10 3.92
N ASN A 140 -7.73 -15.90 3.90
CA ASN A 140 -9.19 -15.69 3.79
C ASN A 140 -9.61 -14.86 2.56
N LYS A 141 -8.94 -15.00 1.41
CA LYS A 141 -9.39 -14.37 0.16
C LYS A 141 -10.64 -15.09 -0.37
N ALA A 142 -11.60 -14.33 -0.89
CA ALA A 142 -12.77 -14.89 -1.56
C ALA A 142 -12.32 -15.59 -2.87
N PRO A 143 -12.92 -16.75 -3.22
CA PRO A 143 -12.56 -17.49 -4.43
C PRO A 143 -13.10 -16.80 -5.69
N GLY A 144 -12.46 -17.10 -6.83
CA GLY A 144 -12.95 -16.74 -8.16
C GLY A 144 -13.97 -17.75 -8.71
N PRO A 145 -14.19 -17.76 -10.04
CA PRO A 145 -15.14 -18.67 -10.70
C PRO A 145 -14.87 -20.16 -10.51
N ASP A 146 -13.62 -20.52 -10.24
CA ASP A 146 -13.19 -21.89 -9.96
C ASP A 146 -13.61 -22.40 -8.56
N GLY A 147 -14.03 -21.50 -7.67
CA GLY A 147 -14.52 -21.84 -6.33
C GLY A 147 -13.42 -22.20 -5.32
N PHE A 148 -12.14 -22.10 -5.70
CA PHE A 148 -11.02 -22.42 -4.83
C PHE A 148 -10.26 -21.16 -4.40
N SER A 149 -9.69 -21.20 -3.20
CA SER A 149 -8.80 -20.16 -2.68
C SER A 149 -7.39 -20.74 -2.57
N LEU A 150 -6.35 -19.89 -2.53
CA LEU A 150 -4.98 -20.37 -2.32
C LEU A 150 -4.78 -21.11 -0.97
N CYS A 151 -5.70 -20.94 -0.01
CA CYS A 151 -5.72 -21.73 1.22
C CYS A 151 -6.01 -23.23 0.95
N PHE A 152 -6.77 -23.53 -0.10
CA PHE A 152 -6.97 -24.89 -0.59
C PHE A 152 -5.63 -25.52 -1.00
N LEU A 153 -4.84 -24.82 -1.82
CA LEU A 153 -3.50 -25.29 -2.20
C LEU A 153 -2.59 -25.50 -1.01
N LYS A 154 -2.58 -24.60 -0.01
CA LYS A 154 -1.80 -24.79 1.23
C LYS A 154 -2.10 -26.11 1.92
N LYS A 155 -3.36 -26.53 1.89
CA LYS A 155 -3.82 -27.73 2.61
C LYS A 155 -3.59 -29.02 1.83
N PHE A 156 -3.65 -28.95 0.50
CA PHE A 156 -3.59 -30.11 -0.38
C PHE A 156 -2.33 -30.09 -1.27
N TRP A 157 -1.30 -29.33 -0.89
CA TRP A 157 -0.07 -29.13 -1.67
C TRP A 157 0.57 -30.45 -2.07
N GLU A 158 0.79 -31.35 -1.12
CA GLU A 158 1.42 -32.65 -1.39
C GLU A 158 0.68 -33.52 -2.42
N ILE A 159 -0.62 -33.29 -2.60
CA ILE A 159 -1.45 -34.03 -3.55
C ILE A 159 -1.46 -33.34 -4.93
N LEU A 160 -1.42 -32.01 -4.94
CA LEU A 160 -1.70 -31.20 -6.12
C LEU A 160 -0.44 -30.61 -6.78
N LYS A 161 0.71 -30.66 -6.11
CA LYS A 161 1.94 -29.99 -6.53
C LYS A 161 2.40 -30.45 -7.91
N GLU A 162 2.38 -31.75 -8.20
CA GLU A 162 2.90 -32.27 -9.48
C GLU A 162 2.08 -31.76 -10.67
N ASP A 163 0.75 -31.86 -10.59
CA ASP A 163 -0.15 -31.38 -11.63
C ASP A 163 -0.09 -29.86 -11.79
N LEU A 164 0.00 -29.14 -10.67
CA LEU A 164 0.09 -27.69 -10.68
C LEU A 164 1.42 -27.21 -11.26
N MET A 165 2.53 -27.86 -10.93
CA MET A 165 3.85 -27.55 -11.47
C MET A 165 3.88 -27.78 -12.99
N LYS A 166 3.35 -28.90 -13.48
CA LYS A 166 3.22 -29.16 -14.94
C LYS A 166 2.42 -28.07 -15.65
N ALA A 167 1.29 -27.65 -15.06
CA ALA A 167 0.46 -26.61 -15.63
C ALA A 167 1.12 -25.21 -15.59
N LEU A 168 1.96 -24.93 -14.59
CA LEU A 168 2.73 -23.69 -14.54
C LEU A 168 3.90 -23.72 -15.54
N HIS A 169 4.66 -24.82 -15.62
CA HIS A 169 5.72 -25.00 -16.61
C HIS A 169 5.19 -24.85 -18.04
N TRP A 170 4.01 -25.42 -18.33
CA TRP A 170 3.35 -25.22 -19.61
C TRP A 170 3.08 -23.75 -19.92
N PHE A 171 2.63 -22.93 -18.96
CA PHE A 171 2.47 -21.49 -19.19
C PHE A 171 3.83 -20.80 -19.42
N TRP A 172 4.85 -21.15 -18.63
CA TRP A 172 6.19 -20.57 -18.73
C TRP A 172 6.88 -20.87 -20.07
N GLU A 173 6.59 -22.02 -20.68
CA GLU A 173 7.15 -22.43 -21.98
C GLU A 173 6.29 -22.02 -23.17
N SER A 174 4.97 -22.21 -23.09
CA SER A 174 4.06 -21.96 -24.22
C SER A 174 3.63 -20.51 -24.37
N GLU A 175 3.86 -19.68 -23.35
CA GLU A 175 3.47 -18.27 -23.31
C GLU A 175 1.95 -18.09 -23.49
N LYS A 176 1.15 -19.10 -23.09
CA LYS A 176 -0.31 -19.13 -23.27
C LYS A 176 -1.01 -19.55 -22.00
N ILE A 177 -2.19 -18.98 -21.76
CA ILE A 177 -3.10 -19.41 -20.70
C ILE A 177 -4.29 -20.12 -21.32
N SER A 178 -4.59 -21.32 -20.83
CA SER A 178 -5.75 -22.10 -21.29
C SER A 178 -7.06 -21.35 -21.04
N MET A 179 -8.01 -21.49 -21.98
CA MET A 179 -9.32 -20.85 -21.90
C MET A 179 -10.04 -21.22 -20.59
N GLY A 180 -10.65 -20.23 -19.93
CA GLY A 180 -11.32 -20.39 -18.63
C GLY A 180 -10.40 -20.45 -17.41
N CYS A 181 -9.07 -20.50 -17.59
CA CYS A 181 -8.12 -20.43 -16.46
C CYS A 181 -7.85 -18.99 -15.99
N ASN A 182 -8.24 -18.00 -16.80
CA ASN A 182 -8.12 -16.56 -16.52
C ASN A 182 -9.48 -15.84 -16.39
N SER A 183 -10.55 -16.59 -16.09
CA SER A 183 -11.88 -16.03 -15.81
C SER A 183 -11.94 -15.38 -14.43
N SER A 184 -12.72 -14.30 -14.30
CA SER A 184 -12.91 -13.59 -13.04
C SER A 184 -14.33 -13.09 -12.85
N PHE A 185 -14.74 -12.92 -11.58
CA PHE A 185 -16.00 -12.27 -11.25
C PHE A 185 -15.78 -10.81 -10.81
N ILE A 186 -16.59 -9.88 -11.29
CA ILE A 186 -16.62 -8.50 -10.77
C ILE A 186 -17.66 -8.43 -9.65
N THR A 187 -17.22 -8.28 -8.40
CA THR A 187 -18.10 -7.95 -7.27
C THR A 187 -18.18 -6.44 -7.09
N LEU A 188 -19.40 -5.93 -6.87
CA LEU A 188 -19.67 -4.50 -6.74
C LEU A 188 -19.75 -4.11 -5.27
N ILE A 189 -18.89 -3.18 -4.83
CA ILE A 189 -18.87 -2.67 -3.46
C ILE A 189 -19.32 -1.20 -3.43
N PRO A 190 -20.40 -0.86 -2.71
CA PRO A 190 -20.86 0.52 -2.57
C PRO A 190 -19.78 1.45 -1.99
N LYS A 191 -19.50 2.56 -2.68
CA LYS A 191 -18.61 3.65 -2.22
C LYS A 191 -19.28 4.46 -1.10
N THR A 192 -20.59 4.68 -1.23
CA THR A 192 -21.42 5.51 -0.36
C THR A 192 -22.51 4.70 0.35
N HIS A 193 -23.38 5.38 1.12
CA HIS A 193 -24.53 4.76 1.79
C HIS A 193 -25.77 4.68 0.89
N SER A 194 -25.97 5.70 0.06
CA SER A 194 -26.89 5.71 -1.08
C SER A 194 -26.08 5.51 -2.35
N SER A 195 -26.35 4.43 -3.08
CA SER A 195 -25.66 4.10 -4.32
C SER A 195 -26.71 3.92 -5.39
N ASP A 196 -26.89 4.97 -6.17
CA ASP A 196 -28.05 5.14 -7.05
C ASP A 196 -27.64 5.08 -8.52
N GLY A 197 -26.33 5.15 -8.80
CA GLY A 197 -25.76 4.97 -10.15
C GLY A 197 -24.54 4.06 -10.19
N LEU A 198 -24.14 3.66 -11.40
CA LEU A 198 -22.98 2.79 -11.65
C LEU A 198 -21.68 3.33 -11.02
N GLY A 199 -21.49 4.65 -11.05
CA GLY A 199 -20.30 5.32 -10.50
C GLY A 199 -20.13 5.19 -8.99
N ASP A 200 -21.20 4.85 -8.27
CA ASP A 200 -21.23 4.68 -6.82
C ASP A 200 -20.73 3.31 -6.37
N TYR A 201 -20.49 2.40 -7.31
CA TYR A 201 -19.95 1.08 -7.02
C TYR A 201 -18.47 1.01 -7.37
N ARG A 202 -17.69 0.35 -6.51
CA ARG A 202 -16.32 -0.04 -6.80
C ARG A 202 -16.30 -1.48 -7.30
N PRO A 203 -15.85 -1.74 -8.53
CA PRO A 203 -15.68 -3.11 -9.02
C PRO A 203 -14.47 -3.76 -8.35
N ILE A 204 -14.58 -5.00 -7.91
CA ILE A 204 -13.43 -5.81 -7.46
C ILE A 204 -13.48 -7.15 -8.19
N SER A 205 -12.38 -7.50 -8.84
CA SER A 205 -12.18 -8.77 -9.51
C SER A 205 -11.84 -9.87 -8.51
N LEU A 206 -12.70 -10.89 -8.44
CA LEU A 206 -12.46 -12.17 -7.81
C LEU A 206 -11.84 -13.09 -8.86
N ILE A 207 -10.53 -13.21 -8.77
CA ILE A 207 -9.70 -13.89 -9.77
C ILE A 207 -9.56 -15.38 -9.39
N GLY A 208 -9.65 -16.25 -10.40
CA GLY A 208 -9.45 -17.69 -10.24
C GLY A 208 -8.08 -18.05 -9.66
N MET A 209 -8.01 -19.15 -8.93
CA MET A 209 -6.84 -19.60 -8.18
C MET A 209 -5.60 -19.81 -9.04
N TYR A 210 -5.74 -20.42 -10.23
CA TYR A 210 -4.60 -20.69 -11.11
C TYR A 210 -3.95 -19.39 -11.59
N TYR A 211 -4.71 -18.51 -12.24
CA TYR A 211 -4.16 -17.22 -12.66
C TYR A 211 -3.68 -16.37 -11.46
N MET A 212 -4.40 -16.39 -10.33
CA MET A 212 -3.94 -15.69 -9.11
C MET A 212 -2.54 -16.13 -8.69
N LEU A 213 -2.21 -17.42 -8.84
CA LEU A 213 -0.88 -17.94 -8.56
C LEU A 213 0.14 -17.43 -9.59
N VAL A 214 -0.16 -17.54 -10.88
CA VAL A 214 0.69 -17.02 -11.98
C VAL A 214 1.01 -15.54 -11.77
N ALA A 215 -0.02 -14.71 -11.58
CA ALA A 215 0.12 -13.27 -11.38
C ALA A 215 0.86 -12.94 -10.07
N THR A 216 0.72 -13.75 -9.02
CA THR A 216 1.49 -13.55 -7.78
C THR A 216 2.97 -13.83 -8.01
N ILE A 217 3.33 -14.92 -8.71
CA ILE A 217 4.73 -15.25 -9.02
C ILE A 217 5.37 -14.14 -9.85
N LEU A 218 4.71 -13.72 -10.94
CA LEU A 218 5.19 -12.62 -11.78
C LEU A 218 5.32 -11.32 -10.97
N ALA A 219 4.36 -11.01 -10.09
CA ALA A 219 4.44 -9.82 -9.24
C ALA A 219 5.62 -9.89 -8.25
N GLU A 220 5.90 -11.04 -7.63
CA GLU A 220 7.04 -11.19 -6.72
C GLU A 220 8.38 -11.05 -7.46
N ARG A 221 8.50 -11.56 -8.70
CA ARG A 221 9.68 -11.34 -9.54
C ARG A 221 9.85 -9.86 -9.91
N LEU A 222 8.77 -9.23 -10.38
CA LEU A 222 8.79 -7.82 -10.78
C LEU A 222 9.20 -6.90 -9.62
N LYS A 223 8.75 -7.17 -8.40
CA LYS A 223 9.15 -6.39 -7.21
C LYS A 223 10.65 -6.29 -6.99
N LYS A 224 11.42 -7.31 -7.39
CA LYS A 224 12.88 -7.31 -7.20
C LYS A 224 13.58 -6.27 -8.07
N VAL A 225 13.02 -5.98 -9.24
CA VAL A 225 13.65 -5.11 -10.25
C VAL A 225 12.93 -3.78 -10.42
N ILE A 226 11.68 -3.65 -9.97
CA ILE A 226 10.83 -2.49 -10.27
C ILE A 226 11.45 -1.17 -9.79
N GLY A 227 12.16 -1.19 -8.65
CA GLY A 227 12.84 0.00 -8.12
C GLY A 227 14.05 0.46 -8.94
N LYS A 228 14.53 -0.34 -9.91
CA LYS A 228 15.61 0.02 -10.83
C LYS A 228 15.11 0.77 -12.06
N VAL A 229 13.83 0.62 -12.41
CA VAL A 229 13.21 1.21 -13.61
C VAL A 229 12.25 2.36 -13.31
N ILE A 230 11.75 2.44 -12.08
CA ILE A 230 10.84 3.51 -11.62
C ILE A 230 11.60 4.63 -10.94
N SER A 231 11.21 5.89 -11.19
CA SER A 231 11.74 7.08 -10.52
C SER A 231 11.23 7.23 -9.08
N LEU A 232 12.05 7.88 -8.25
CA LEU A 232 11.73 8.15 -6.84
C LEU A 232 10.55 9.11 -6.65
N THR A 233 10.16 9.85 -7.69
CA THR A 233 9.00 10.75 -7.73
C THR A 233 7.66 9.99 -7.69
N GLN A 234 7.68 8.70 -8.01
CA GLN A 234 6.52 7.81 -7.97
C GLN A 234 6.47 7.06 -6.63
N SER A 235 5.49 7.42 -5.79
CA SER A 235 5.37 6.92 -4.41
C SER A 235 4.17 5.99 -4.17
N ALA A 236 3.60 5.47 -5.27
CA ALA A 236 2.38 4.67 -5.27
C ALA A 236 2.54 3.29 -4.59
N PHE A 237 1.40 2.68 -4.22
CA PHE A 237 1.26 1.32 -3.64
C PHE A 237 1.55 1.12 -2.14
N ILE A 238 1.60 2.22 -1.37
CA ILE A 238 1.42 2.16 0.09
C ILE A 238 -0.02 1.68 0.41
N LYS A 239 -0.12 0.63 1.23
CA LYS A 239 -1.33 -0.14 1.60
C LYS A 239 -2.56 0.77 1.88
N LYS A 240 -3.67 0.56 1.13
CA LYS A 240 -5.08 1.05 1.32
C LYS A 240 -5.63 2.15 0.38
N ARG A 241 -5.07 2.38 -0.81
CA ARG A 241 -5.79 3.09 -1.89
C ARG A 241 -6.03 2.17 -3.08
N HIS A 242 -7.10 2.42 -3.84
CA HIS A 242 -7.41 1.60 -5.00
C HIS A 242 -7.44 2.45 -6.25
N ILE A 243 -6.76 1.92 -7.28
CA ILE A 243 -6.14 2.67 -8.37
C ILE A 243 -6.79 2.33 -9.73
N LEU A 244 -7.75 1.41 -9.75
CA LEU A 244 -8.06 0.66 -10.97
C LEU A 244 -9.37 1.08 -11.66
N ASP A 245 -9.76 2.34 -11.54
CA ASP A 245 -10.78 2.92 -12.43
C ASP A 245 -10.18 3.42 -13.77
N GLY A 246 -8.85 3.35 -13.93
CA GLY A 246 -8.14 3.67 -15.16
C GLY A 246 -8.42 2.67 -16.28
N VAL A 247 -9.05 3.16 -17.34
CA VAL A 247 -9.22 2.46 -18.61
C VAL A 247 -7.85 2.41 -19.30
N LEU A 248 -7.03 1.45 -18.92
CA LEU A 248 -5.72 1.23 -19.53
C LEU A 248 -5.88 0.47 -20.86
N VAL A 249 -6.01 1.16 -22.00
CA VAL A 249 -5.84 0.48 -23.32
C VAL A 249 -4.34 0.32 -23.57
N ALA A 250 -3.64 -0.40 -22.68
CA ALA A 250 -2.19 -0.56 -22.76
C ALA A 250 -1.83 -2.03 -22.63
N ASP A 251 -2.18 -2.77 -23.67
CA ASP A 251 -1.35 -3.92 -24.02
C ASP A 251 -0.15 -3.39 -24.82
N GLU A 252 -0.37 -2.81 -26.00
CA GLU A 252 0.72 -2.30 -26.86
C GLU A 252 1.64 -1.27 -26.18
N PHE A 253 1.09 -0.21 -25.59
CA PHE A 253 1.90 0.83 -24.93
C PHE A 253 2.67 0.30 -23.71
N LEU A 254 2.08 -0.64 -22.95
CA LEU A 254 2.75 -1.26 -21.81
C LEU A 254 3.89 -2.17 -22.28
N ILE A 255 3.65 -2.98 -23.32
CA ILE A 255 4.66 -3.86 -23.92
C ILE A 255 5.82 -3.05 -24.52
N ASP A 256 5.52 -1.94 -25.20
CA ASP A 256 6.53 -1.00 -25.71
C ASP A 256 7.34 -0.36 -24.55
N SER A 257 6.67 0.00 -23.45
CA SER A 257 7.34 0.56 -22.26
C SER A 257 8.29 -0.45 -21.61
N LEU A 258 7.85 -1.71 -21.45
CA LEU A 258 8.66 -2.81 -20.95
C LEU A 258 9.90 -3.04 -21.83
N GLU A 259 9.75 -2.97 -23.16
CA GLU A 259 10.87 -3.10 -24.08
C GLU A 259 11.91 -1.98 -23.91
N ASN A 260 11.44 -0.74 -23.82
CA ASN A 260 12.30 0.42 -23.61
C ASN A 260 13.05 0.34 -22.26
N MET A 261 12.41 -0.21 -21.22
CA MET A 261 13.00 -0.47 -19.90
C MET A 261 13.91 -1.72 -19.85
N GLY A 262 14.12 -2.41 -20.98
CA GLY A 262 15.05 -3.54 -21.05
C GLY A 262 14.50 -4.88 -20.56
N PHE A 263 13.18 -5.02 -20.43
CA PHE A 263 12.57 -6.32 -20.14
C PHE A 263 12.70 -7.26 -21.34
N GLY A 264 13.08 -8.51 -21.06
CA GLY A 264 13.26 -9.53 -22.09
C GLY A 264 11.96 -9.86 -22.84
N THR A 265 12.13 -10.53 -23.99
CA THR A 265 11.01 -10.84 -24.89
C THR A 265 10.03 -11.83 -24.27
N LYS A 266 10.52 -12.81 -23.52
CA LYS A 266 9.71 -13.86 -22.91
C LYS A 266 8.83 -13.28 -21.80
N TRP A 267 9.41 -12.40 -20.98
CA TRP A 267 8.68 -11.66 -19.95
C TRP A 267 7.52 -10.88 -20.56
N ARG A 268 7.78 -10.11 -21.62
CA ARG A 268 6.75 -9.33 -22.32
C ARG A 268 5.62 -10.21 -22.83
N ARG A 269 5.93 -11.38 -23.41
CA ARG A 269 4.91 -12.35 -23.87
C ARG A 269 4.11 -12.96 -22.72
N TRP A 270 4.70 -13.22 -21.56
CA TRP A 270 3.94 -13.66 -20.38
C TRP A 270 2.95 -12.60 -19.91
N ILE A 271 3.34 -11.32 -19.89
CA ILE A 271 2.45 -10.20 -19.55
C ILE A 271 1.32 -10.09 -20.57
N GLU A 272 1.64 -10.12 -21.86
CA GLU A 272 0.67 -10.07 -22.96
C GLU A 272 -0.35 -11.23 -22.85
N ALA A 273 0.12 -12.45 -22.59
CA ALA A 273 -0.73 -13.62 -22.39
C ALA A 273 -1.67 -13.46 -21.18
N CYS A 274 -1.20 -12.84 -20.09
CA CYS A 274 -2.00 -12.55 -18.91
C CYS A 274 -3.13 -11.56 -19.18
N LEU A 275 -2.87 -10.55 -20.03
CA LEU A 275 -3.83 -9.51 -20.39
C LEU A 275 -4.86 -10.01 -21.41
N LYS A 276 -4.40 -10.60 -22.52
CA LYS A 276 -5.26 -11.03 -23.65
C LYS A 276 -6.17 -12.21 -23.34
N SER A 277 -5.79 -13.10 -22.43
CA SER A 277 -6.59 -14.29 -22.10
C SER A 277 -7.72 -14.03 -21.11
N SER A 278 -7.88 -12.80 -20.62
CA SER A 278 -8.74 -12.49 -19.48
C SER A 278 -10.23 -12.34 -19.88
N THR A 279 -11.09 -12.99 -19.10
CA THR A 279 -12.55 -12.92 -19.24
C THR A 279 -13.22 -12.59 -17.92
N MET A 280 -14.41 -11.98 -17.99
CA MET A 280 -15.08 -11.40 -16.83
C MET A 280 -16.59 -11.64 -16.84
N SER A 281 -17.19 -11.74 -15.65
CA SER A 281 -18.65 -11.68 -15.45
C SER A 281 -18.98 -10.83 -14.22
N VAL A 282 -20.02 -10.00 -14.29
CA VAL A 282 -20.43 -9.15 -13.15
C VAL A 282 -21.35 -9.92 -12.22
N LEU A 283 -21.09 -9.87 -10.91
CA LEU A 283 -21.96 -10.44 -9.89
C LEU A 283 -22.98 -9.40 -9.42
N VAL A 284 -24.24 -9.61 -9.79
CA VAL A 284 -25.37 -8.81 -9.34
C VAL A 284 -26.14 -9.60 -8.29
N ASN A 285 -26.09 -9.16 -7.04
CA ASN A 285 -26.69 -9.84 -5.88
C ASN A 285 -26.33 -11.35 -5.78
N GLY A 286 -25.14 -11.72 -6.22
CA GLY A 286 -24.63 -13.11 -6.22
C GLY A 286 -24.91 -13.90 -7.50
N SER A 287 -25.63 -13.34 -8.47
CA SER A 287 -25.87 -13.95 -9.78
C SER A 287 -24.91 -13.38 -10.84
N PRO A 288 -24.13 -14.20 -11.57
CA PRO A 288 -23.22 -13.74 -12.62
C PRO A 288 -23.96 -13.36 -13.90
N THR A 289 -23.53 -12.29 -14.59
CA THR A 289 -23.91 -11.96 -15.97
C THR A 289 -23.36 -12.99 -16.96
N LYS A 290 -23.64 -12.79 -18.26
CA LYS A 290 -22.87 -13.43 -19.34
C LYS A 290 -21.39 -13.03 -19.21
N GLU A 291 -20.52 -13.93 -19.66
CA GLU A 291 -19.07 -13.69 -19.72
C GLU A 291 -18.74 -12.81 -20.93
N PHE A 292 -17.77 -11.92 -20.77
CA PHE A 292 -17.23 -11.07 -21.84
C PHE A 292 -15.70 -10.98 -21.72
N GLY A 293 -15.04 -10.77 -22.86
CA GLY A 293 -13.59 -10.56 -22.95
C GLY A 293 -13.18 -9.15 -22.52
N MET A 294 -11.96 -9.03 -22.03
CA MET A 294 -11.37 -7.75 -21.62
C MET A 294 -10.28 -7.35 -22.62
N GLU A 295 -10.50 -6.27 -23.35
CA GLU A 295 -9.59 -5.77 -24.38
C GLU A 295 -8.75 -4.57 -23.90
N ARG A 296 -9.20 -3.92 -22.81
CA ARG A 296 -8.49 -2.83 -22.14
C ARG A 296 -8.73 -2.90 -20.64
N GLY A 297 -7.91 -2.19 -19.88
CA GLY A 297 -7.98 -2.00 -18.44
C GLY A 297 -7.00 -2.90 -17.68
N LEU A 298 -7.02 -2.79 -16.36
CA LEU A 298 -6.36 -3.73 -15.46
C LEU A 298 -7.35 -4.15 -14.37
N ARG A 299 -7.27 -5.41 -13.93
CA ARG A 299 -8.25 -5.99 -13.00
C ARG A 299 -8.06 -5.53 -11.57
N GLN A 300 -9.13 -5.01 -10.97
CA GLN A 300 -9.09 -4.53 -9.59
C GLN A 300 -9.02 -5.66 -8.57
N GLY A 301 -7.84 -5.96 -8.06
CA GLY A 301 -7.60 -7.07 -7.12
C GLY A 301 -6.58 -8.09 -7.63
N ASP A 302 -6.10 -7.91 -8.86
CA ASP A 302 -4.96 -8.62 -9.42
C ASP A 302 -3.66 -8.19 -8.71
N PRO A 303 -2.82 -9.14 -8.24
CA PRO A 303 -1.54 -8.82 -7.63
C PRO A 303 -0.52 -8.19 -8.59
N LEU A 304 -0.63 -8.44 -9.90
CA LEU A 304 0.29 -7.96 -10.92
C LEU A 304 -0.08 -6.56 -11.43
N ALA A 305 -1.37 -6.29 -11.60
CA ALA A 305 -1.89 -5.02 -12.11
C ALA A 305 -1.30 -3.75 -11.47
N PRO A 306 -1.13 -3.66 -10.14
CA PRO A 306 -0.42 -2.57 -9.49
C PRO A 306 0.92 -2.18 -10.14
N PHE A 307 1.78 -3.16 -10.37
CA PHE A 307 3.13 -2.93 -10.89
C PHE A 307 3.12 -2.61 -12.38
N LEU A 308 2.19 -3.18 -13.14
CA LEU A 308 2.00 -2.82 -14.54
C LEU A 308 1.52 -1.37 -14.68
N PHE A 309 0.64 -0.93 -13.79
CA PHE A 309 0.21 0.47 -13.76
C PHE A 309 1.37 1.41 -13.43
N LEU A 310 2.27 1.01 -12.51
CA LEU A 310 3.46 1.80 -12.23
C LEU A 310 4.30 2.07 -13.48
N ILE A 311 4.56 1.02 -14.27
CA ILE A 311 5.36 1.11 -15.50
C ILE A 311 4.72 2.09 -16.50
N VAL A 312 3.39 2.08 -16.60
CA VAL A 312 2.66 3.03 -17.45
C VAL A 312 2.79 4.45 -16.94
N GLU A 313 2.59 4.67 -15.63
CA GLU A 313 2.68 5.98 -14.99
C GLU A 313 4.13 6.52 -14.99
N GLU A 314 5.16 5.67 -15.00
CA GLU A 314 6.56 6.07 -15.12
C GLU A 314 6.82 6.80 -16.46
N ASN A 315 6.12 6.43 -17.54
CA ASN A 315 6.22 7.18 -18.79
C ASN A 315 5.74 8.63 -18.65
N GLN A 316 4.80 8.90 -17.73
CA GLN A 316 4.40 10.27 -17.41
C GLN A 316 5.53 11.01 -16.70
N ASN A 317 6.21 10.37 -15.74
CA ASN A 317 7.39 10.93 -15.08
C ASN A 317 8.45 11.32 -16.13
N ILE A 318 8.81 10.39 -17.01
CA ILE A 318 9.81 10.58 -18.08
C ILE A 318 9.46 11.76 -18.99
N LEU A 319 8.18 11.93 -19.37
CA LEU A 319 7.74 13.05 -20.19
C LEU A 319 7.96 14.41 -19.50
N PHE A 320 7.75 14.48 -18.18
CA PHE A 320 7.94 15.71 -17.42
C PHE A 320 9.42 15.99 -17.13
N GLU A 321 10.22 14.96 -16.83
CA GLU A 321 11.67 15.09 -16.65
C GLU A 321 12.31 15.62 -17.94
N GLU A 322 12.01 15.01 -19.08
CA GLU A 322 12.52 15.45 -20.40
C GLU A 322 12.10 16.89 -20.74
N ALA A 323 10.86 17.27 -20.41
CA ALA A 323 10.37 18.64 -20.64
C ALA A 323 11.07 19.66 -19.74
N CYS A 324 11.40 19.30 -18.50
CA CYS A 324 12.19 20.13 -17.59
C CYS A 324 13.64 20.26 -18.06
N GLU A 325 14.29 19.16 -18.43
CA GLU A 325 15.69 19.14 -18.89
C GLU A 325 15.88 20.00 -20.15
N LYS A 326 14.91 19.97 -21.07
CA LYS A 326 14.90 20.80 -22.27
C LYS A 326 14.48 22.26 -22.02
N GLY A 327 14.14 22.63 -20.78
CA GLY A 327 13.65 23.96 -20.44
C GLY A 327 12.28 24.31 -21.06
N ILE A 328 11.53 23.31 -21.52
CA ILE A 328 10.19 23.49 -22.07
C ILE A 328 9.18 23.72 -20.94
N PHE A 329 9.34 23.01 -19.82
CA PHE A 329 8.50 23.14 -18.63
C PHE A 329 9.32 23.64 -17.44
N GLU A 330 8.84 24.70 -16.78
CA GLU A 330 9.50 25.27 -15.60
C GLU A 330 8.86 24.70 -14.32
N GLY A 331 9.52 23.71 -13.71
CA GLY A 331 9.16 23.14 -12.42
C GLY A 331 9.45 24.06 -11.22
N LEU A 332 9.06 23.63 -10.03
CA LEU A 332 9.32 24.36 -8.78
C LEU A 332 10.72 24.03 -8.24
N LYS A 333 11.59 25.03 -8.10
CA LYS A 333 12.90 24.86 -7.44
C LYS A 333 12.75 24.94 -5.91
N ILE A 334 13.25 23.93 -5.19
CA ILE A 334 13.16 23.84 -3.73
C ILE A 334 14.55 23.69 -3.11
N GLY A 335 14.82 24.49 -2.08
CA GLY A 335 16.01 24.37 -1.23
C GLY A 335 17.27 25.04 -1.79
N GLN A 336 18.35 24.99 -0.99
CA GLN A 336 19.67 25.53 -1.37
C GLN A 336 20.36 24.67 -2.44
N GLU A 337 19.98 23.40 -2.56
CA GLU A 337 20.50 22.45 -3.56
C GLU A 337 19.72 22.49 -4.90
N GLU A 338 18.85 23.49 -5.12
CA GLU A 338 18.05 23.70 -6.33
C GLU A 338 17.34 22.46 -6.91
N ILE A 339 16.78 21.60 -6.04
CA ILE A 339 16.01 20.43 -6.52
C ILE A 339 14.77 20.93 -7.25
N THR A 340 14.65 20.58 -8.53
CA THR A 340 13.48 20.94 -9.34
C THR A 340 12.41 19.85 -9.19
N VAL A 341 11.26 20.23 -8.66
CA VAL A 341 10.09 19.36 -8.51
C VAL A 341 9.03 19.81 -9.50
N SER A 342 8.73 18.97 -10.48
CA SER A 342 7.68 19.22 -11.48
C SER A 342 6.39 18.48 -11.19
N HIS A 343 6.44 17.34 -10.49
CA HIS A 343 5.27 16.54 -10.20
C HIS A 343 5.49 15.57 -9.03
N LEU A 344 4.38 15.08 -8.48
CA LEU A 344 4.32 13.99 -7.51
C LEU A 344 3.23 13.02 -7.95
N LEU A 345 3.64 11.78 -8.19
CA LEU A 345 2.77 10.74 -8.72
C LEU A 345 2.42 9.74 -7.61
N TYR A 346 1.14 9.67 -7.27
CA TYR A 346 0.56 8.65 -6.41
C TYR A 346 -0.60 7.98 -7.14
N ALA A 347 -0.26 7.12 -8.09
CA ALA A 347 -1.21 6.31 -8.83
C ALA A 347 -2.21 7.16 -9.64
N ASP A 348 -3.49 7.19 -9.28
CA ASP A 348 -4.48 8.06 -9.94
C ASP A 348 -4.50 9.50 -9.39
N ASP A 349 -3.92 9.71 -8.20
CA ASP A 349 -3.81 11.02 -7.56
C ASP A 349 -2.45 11.64 -7.91
N ALA A 350 -2.43 12.53 -8.90
CA ALA A 350 -1.22 13.27 -9.33
C ALA A 350 -1.27 14.75 -8.93
N ILE A 351 -0.14 15.31 -8.50
CA ILE A 351 0.05 16.75 -8.35
C ILE A 351 1.15 17.21 -9.29
N PHE A 352 0.89 18.29 -10.03
CA PHE A 352 1.88 18.95 -10.87
C PHE A 352 2.25 20.31 -10.27
N PHE A 353 3.53 20.63 -10.30
CA PHE A 353 4.14 21.85 -9.80
C PHE A 353 4.81 22.57 -10.97
N GLY A 354 4.57 23.86 -11.07
CA GLY A 354 5.24 24.68 -12.06
C GLY A 354 5.12 26.15 -11.73
N LYS A 355 5.96 26.95 -12.38
CA LYS A 355 5.89 28.40 -12.32
C LYS A 355 4.52 28.90 -12.78
N TRP A 356 3.99 29.90 -12.08
CA TRP A 356 2.71 30.53 -12.40
C TRP A 356 2.82 31.36 -13.69
N SER A 357 2.58 30.72 -14.84
CA SER A 357 2.59 31.35 -16.16
C SER A 357 1.60 30.66 -17.10
N LYS A 358 0.90 31.45 -17.93
CA LYS A 358 0.00 30.91 -18.96
C LYS A 358 0.72 29.99 -19.95
N SER A 359 1.98 30.28 -20.31
CA SER A 359 2.77 29.40 -21.19
C SER A 359 3.01 28.04 -20.53
N ASN A 360 3.48 28.05 -19.27
CA ASN A 360 3.80 26.85 -18.51
C ASN A 360 2.56 25.97 -18.27
N LEU A 361 1.40 26.59 -17.99
CA LEU A 361 0.12 25.89 -17.86
C LEU A 361 -0.37 25.25 -19.17
N LYS A 362 -0.22 25.94 -20.30
CA LYS A 362 -0.54 25.36 -21.62
C LYS A 362 0.36 24.17 -21.94
N ILE A 363 1.63 24.26 -21.58
CA ILE A 363 2.61 23.16 -21.75
C ILE A 363 2.23 21.98 -20.87
N LEU A 364 1.85 22.22 -19.61
CA LEU A 364 1.34 21.19 -18.71
C LEU A 364 0.19 20.40 -19.36
N ILE A 365 -0.85 21.09 -19.87
CA ILE A 365 -1.96 20.41 -20.56
C ILE A 365 -1.46 19.62 -21.76
N LYS A 366 -0.60 20.21 -22.61
CA LYS A 366 -0.09 19.53 -23.82
C LYS A 366 0.66 18.25 -23.49
N ILE A 367 1.52 18.25 -22.46
CA ILE A 367 2.24 17.04 -22.02
C ILE A 367 1.24 15.96 -21.60
N LEU A 368 0.20 16.35 -20.87
CA LEU A 368 -0.84 15.44 -20.39
C LEU A 368 -1.73 14.90 -21.52
N GLU A 369 -2.01 15.71 -22.54
CA GLU A 369 -2.69 15.28 -23.77
C GLU A 369 -1.83 14.30 -24.58
N CYS A 370 -0.52 14.57 -24.72
CA CYS A 370 0.42 13.63 -25.31
C CYS A 370 0.39 12.29 -24.57
N PHE A 371 0.47 12.32 -23.24
CA PHE A 371 0.36 11.11 -22.42
C PHE A 371 -0.97 10.37 -22.60
N HIS A 372 -2.08 11.10 -22.77
CA HIS A 372 -3.38 10.51 -23.09
C HIS A 372 -3.41 9.81 -24.46
N LEU A 373 -2.79 10.40 -25.49
CA LEU A 373 -2.69 9.79 -26.81
C LEU A 373 -1.87 8.49 -26.77
N LEU A 374 -0.79 8.48 -26.00
CA LEU A 374 0.11 7.33 -25.83
C LEU A 374 -0.50 6.20 -24.99
N SER A 375 -0.99 6.51 -23.78
CA SER A 375 -1.44 5.49 -22.81
C SER A 375 -2.94 5.18 -22.87
N GLY A 376 -3.74 6.08 -23.45
CA GLY A 376 -5.20 6.05 -23.36
C GLY A 376 -5.77 6.60 -22.05
N LEU A 377 -4.94 6.95 -21.07
CA LEU A 377 -5.37 7.49 -19.79
C LEU A 377 -5.78 8.95 -19.97
N LYS A 378 -7.07 9.24 -19.78
CA LYS A 378 -7.61 10.59 -19.92
C LYS A 378 -7.69 11.27 -18.55
N ILE A 379 -7.25 12.53 -18.48
CA ILE A 379 -7.41 13.34 -17.28
C ILE A 379 -8.87 13.73 -17.09
N ASN A 380 -9.31 13.65 -15.83
CA ASN A 380 -10.62 14.10 -15.43
C ASN A 380 -10.57 15.57 -15.00
N LEU A 381 -10.65 16.49 -15.97
CA LEU A 381 -10.63 17.93 -15.72
C LEU A 381 -11.72 18.40 -14.76
N ARG A 382 -12.87 17.72 -14.70
CA ARG A 382 -13.96 18.03 -13.76
C ARG A 382 -13.58 17.73 -12.31
N LYS A 383 -12.65 16.81 -12.07
CA LYS A 383 -12.14 16.49 -10.72
C LYS A 383 -10.82 17.21 -10.42
N SER A 384 -10.13 17.68 -11.45
CA SER A 384 -8.88 18.42 -11.33
C SER A 384 -9.13 19.84 -10.81
N LYS A 385 -8.20 20.32 -9.99
CA LYS A 385 -8.25 21.68 -9.42
C LYS A 385 -6.94 22.42 -9.65
N LEU A 386 -7.04 23.71 -9.98
CA LEU A 386 -5.89 24.61 -10.08
C LEU A 386 -5.73 25.38 -8.76
N TYR A 387 -4.50 25.43 -8.23
CA TYR A 387 -4.18 26.17 -7.01
C TYR A 387 -3.07 27.19 -7.30
N GLY A 388 -3.23 28.43 -6.81
CA GLY A 388 -2.20 29.45 -6.84
C GLY A 388 -1.56 29.65 -5.47
N VAL A 389 -0.23 29.61 -5.38
CA VAL A 389 0.51 29.92 -4.14
C VAL A 389 0.94 31.37 -4.20
N GLY A 390 0.41 32.22 -3.29
CA GLY A 390 0.69 33.66 -3.30
C GLY A 390 0.03 34.42 -4.45
N VAL A 391 -1.03 33.84 -5.04
CA VAL A 391 -1.84 34.45 -6.11
C VAL A 391 -3.24 34.72 -5.58
N ASN A 392 -3.88 35.79 -6.04
CA ASN A 392 -5.26 36.10 -5.69
C ASN A 392 -6.22 35.02 -6.24
N ASP A 393 -7.14 34.55 -5.40
CA ASP A 393 -8.12 33.51 -5.74
C ASP A 393 -8.97 33.86 -6.97
N GLU A 394 -9.24 35.15 -7.23
CA GLU A 394 -9.97 35.60 -8.42
C GLU A 394 -9.23 35.24 -9.73
N ILE A 395 -7.90 35.43 -9.75
CA ILE A 395 -7.04 35.10 -10.90
C ILE A 395 -6.97 33.59 -11.07
N VAL A 396 -6.88 32.85 -9.97
CA VAL A 396 -6.90 31.38 -9.99
C VAL A 396 -8.20 30.87 -10.62
N LEU A 397 -9.34 31.43 -10.22
CA LEU A 397 -10.65 31.07 -10.75
C LEU A 397 -10.81 31.41 -12.23
N GLU A 398 -10.28 32.54 -12.68
CA GLU A 398 -10.26 32.91 -14.09
C GLU A 398 -9.47 31.90 -14.92
N TRP A 399 -8.24 31.59 -14.50
CA TRP A 399 -7.37 30.65 -15.23
C TRP A 399 -7.89 29.23 -15.18
N ALA A 400 -8.49 28.80 -14.07
CA ALA A 400 -9.13 27.49 -13.97
C ALA A 400 -10.28 27.35 -14.98
N ARG A 401 -11.11 28.40 -15.14
CA ARG A 401 -12.18 28.44 -16.14
C ARG A 401 -11.64 28.36 -17.57
N GLU A 402 -10.57 29.08 -17.89
CA GLU A 402 -9.91 29.00 -19.21
C GLU A 402 -9.44 27.56 -19.52
N MET A 403 -9.00 26.83 -18.49
CA MET A 403 -8.46 25.47 -18.57
C MET A 403 -9.56 24.38 -18.50
N GLY A 404 -10.81 24.75 -18.24
CA GLY A 404 -11.92 23.82 -18.08
C GLY A 404 -11.86 22.98 -16.79
N CYS A 405 -11.20 23.48 -15.74
CA CYS A 405 -11.12 22.84 -14.42
C CYS A 405 -11.63 23.77 -13.30
N GLU A 406 -11.72 23.26 -12.07
CA GLU A 406 -12.17 24.05 -10.92
C GLU A 406 -11.00 24.83 -10.27
N GLY A 407 -11.23 26.07 -9.86
CA GLY A 407 -10.28 26.79 -9.01
C GLY A 407 -10.32 26.24 -7.58
N GLY A 408 -9.14 26.06 -6.98
CA GLY A 408 -8.97 25.55 -5.62
C GLY A 408 -8.37 26.60 -4.70
N VAL A 409 -8.73 26.52 -3.41
CA VAL A 409 -8.23 27.41 -2.35
C VAL A 409 -7.36 26.61 -1.38
N LEU A 410 -6.27 27.21 -0.91
CA LEU A 410 -5.42 26.63 0.13
C LEU A 410 -6.03 26.85 1.52
N PRO A 411 -5.99 25.86 2.42
CA PRO A 411 -5.42 24.51 2.27
C PRO A 411 -6.39 23.50 1.64
N PHE A 412 -5.85 22.49 0.92
CA PHE A 412 -6.64 21.39 0.34
C PHE A 412 -6.20 20.02 0.88
N ILE A 413 -7.07 19.01 0.75
CA ILE A 413 -6.76 17.65 1.21
C ILE A 413 -6.14 16.84 0.06
N TYR A 414 -4.90 16.40 0.23
CA TYR A 414 -4.22 15.47 -0.66
C TYR A 414 -3.80 14.23 0.10
N LEU A 415 -4.14 13.03 -0.38
CA LEU A 415 -3.81 11.77 0.30
C LEU A 415 -4.24 11.77 1.79
N GLY A 416 -5.35 12.43 2.10
CA GLY A 416 -5.87 12.59 3.46
C GLY A 416 -5.16 13.65 4.31
N PHE A 417 -4.13 14.32 3.79
CA PHE A 417 -3.36 15.35 4.46
C PHE A 417 -3.74 16.77 3.99
N PRO A 418 -3.93 17.76 4.89
CA PRO A 418 -4.20 19.13 4.50
C PRO A 418 -2.92 19.86 4.05
N VAL A 419 -2.69 19.95 2.75
CA VAL A 419 -1.58 20.68 2.12
C VAL A 419 -1.81 22.18 2.25
N GLY A 420 -0.80 22.91 2.73
CA GLY A 420 -0.88 24.36 3.00
C GLY A 420 -1.40 24.72 4.39
N ALA A 421 -1.81 23.75 5.21
CA ALA A 421 -2.26 23.99 6.58
C ALA A 421 -1.12 23.85 7.60
N SER A 422 -1.05 24.76 8.57
CA SER A 422 -0.12 24.63 9.70
C SER A 422 -0.64 23.62 10.73
N LEU A 423 -0.07 22.41 10.76
CA LEU A 423 -0.45 21.36 11.73
C LEU A 423 0.03 21.60 13.17
N ASN A 424 0.66 22.73 13.45
CA ASN A 424 0.91 23.15 14.84
C ASN A 424 -0.38 23.64 15.53
N LYS A 425 -1.46 23.88 14.77
CA LYS A 425 -2.74 24.37 15.30
C LYS A 425 -3.73 23.23 15.52
N VAL A 426 -4.31 23.14 16.73
CA VAL A 426 -5.33 22.12 17.11
C VAL A 426 -6.49 22.05 16.12
N ARG A 427 -6.96 23.20 15.61
CA ARG A 427 -8.08 23.29 14.65
C ARG A 427 -7.89 22.42 13.40
N ASN A 428 -6.65 22.24 12.95
CA ASN A 428 -6.36 21.47 11.74
C ASN A 428 -6.36 19.95 11.98
N TRP A 429 -6.47 19.51 13.24
CA TRP A 429 -6.57 18.10 13.63
C TRP A 429 -8.00 17.62 13.87
N ILE A 430 -8.99 18.52 13.83
CA ILE A 430 -10.41 18.20 14.08
C ILE A 430 -10.88 17.06 13.17
N SER A 431 -10.54 17.10 11.88
CA SER A 431 -10.90 16.05 10.93
C SER A 431 -10.32 14.67 11.29
N VAL A 432 -9.17 14.61 11.95
CA VAL A 432 -8.55 13.36 12.42
C VAL A 432 -9.30 12.86 13.65
N LEU A 433 -9.61 13.74 14.59
CA LEU A 433 -10.41 13.42 15.78
C LEU A 433 -11.80 12.89 15.38
N ASP A 434 -12.46 13.54 14.43
CA ASP A 434 -13.79 13.14 13.94
C ASP A 434 -13.74 11.77 13.26
N LYS A 435 -12.68 11.45 12.51
CA LYS A 435 -12.49 10.10 11.93
C LYS A 435 -12.38 9.04 13.03
N VAL A 436 -11.68 9.34 14.13
CA VAL A 436 -11.56 8.42 15.27
C VAL A 436 -12.91 8.27 15.97
N LYS A 437 -13.60 9.38 16.27
CA LYS A 437 -14.93 9.39 16.91
C LYS A 437 -15.96 8.63 16.06
N LYS A 438 -16.08 8.95 14.77
CA LYS A 438 -16.98 8.25 13.83
C LYS A 438 -16.70 6.75 13.72
N LYS A 439 -15.45 6.32 13.93
CA LYS A 439 -15.12 4.88 13.96
C LYS A 439 -15.70 4.21 15.20
N LEU A 440 -15.72 4.90 16.34
CA LEU A 440 -16.29 4.41 17.59
C LEU A 440 -17.81 4.27 17.52
N ASP A 441 -18.52 5.15 16.81
CA ASP A 441 -19.98 5.06 16.62
C ASP A 441 -20.39 3.72 15.98
N SER A 442 -19.50 3.13 15.18
CA SER A 442 -19.73 1.82 14.57
C SER A 442 -19.61 0.65 15.56
N TRP A 443 -18.98 0.87 16.72
CA TRP A 443 -18.70 -0.12 17.75
C TRP A 443 -19.54 0.13 18.99
N LYS A 444 -20.66 -0.57 19.07
CA LYS A 444 -21.49 -0.54 20.28
C LYS A 444 -20.77 -1.27 21.42
N VAL A 445 -20.07 -0.49 22.26
CA VAL A 445 -19.26 -0.92 23.40
C VAL A 445 -19.96 -1.93 24.32
N LYS A 446 -21.29 -1.85 24.43
CA LYS A 446 -22.14 -2.78 25.20
C LYS A 446 -21.97 -4.25 24.79
N TRP A 447 -21.64 -4.52 23.52
CA TRP A 447 -21.59 -5.88 22.97
C TRP A 447 -20.17 -6.41 22.76
N ILE A 448 -19.16 -5.69 23.26
CA ILE A 448 -17.74 -6.01 23.07
C ILE A 448 -17.11 -6.30 24.43
N SER A 449 -16.47 -7.46 24.55
CA SER A 449 -15.73 -7.88 25.74
C SER A 449 -14.57 -6.93 26.05
N PHE A 450 -14.06 -6.96 27.29
CA PHE A 450 -12.93 -6.12 27.70
C PHE A 450 -11.66 -6.42 26.87
N GLY A 451 -11.39 -7.70 26.58
CA GLY A 451 -10.32 -8.13 25.68
C GLY A 451 -10.53 -7.68 24.23
N GLY A 452 -11.77 -7.70 23.73
CA GLY A 452 -12.12 -7.14 22.43
C GLY A 452 -11.86 -5.63 22.35
N ARG A 453 -12.21 -4.87 23.40
CA ARG A 453 -11.93 -3.43 23.48
C ARG A 453 -10.44 -3.15 23.52
N LEU A 454 -9.67 -3.88 24.34
CA LEU A 454 -8.20 -3.76 24.39
C LEU A 454 -7.59 -3.95 23.00
N THR A 455 -8.02 -5.01 22.30
CA THR A 455 -7.57 -5.33 20.94
C THR A 455 -7.90 -4.20 19.95
N LEU A 456 -9.11 -3.64 20.01
CA LEU A 456 -9.53 -2.53 19.15
C LEU A 456 -8.78 -1.23 19.46
N VAL A 457 -8.51 -0.94 20.74
CA VAL A 457 -7.69 0.22 21.14
C VAL A 457 -6.29 0.09 20.54
N LYS A 458 -5.65 -1.06 20.70
CA LYS A 458 -4.28 -1.29 20.20
C LYS A 458 -4.20 -1.32 18.68
N LEU A 459 -4.97 -2.20 18.04
CA LEU A 459 -4.81 -2.49 16.62
C LEU A 459 -5.51 -1.50 15.70
N VAL A 460 -6.55 -0.81 16.19
CA VAL A 460 -7.34 0.10 15.36
C VAL A 460 -7.16 1.53 15.81
N LEU A 461 -7.53 1.91 17.03
CA LEU A 461 -7.46 3.31 17.48
C LEU A 461 -6.03 3.83 17.49
N GLY A 462 -5.06 3.04 17.99
CA GLY A 462 -3.64 3.36 17.92
C GLY A 462 -3.19 3.58 16.47
N SER A 463 -3.63 2.74 15.54
CA SER A 463 -3.22 2.79 14.13
C SER A 463 -3.81 3.95 13.31
N LEU A 464 -4.95 4.51 13.71
CA LEU A 464 -5.66 5.52 12.91
C LEU A 464 -4.92 6.87 12.89
N SER A 465 -4.24 7.21 13.97
CA SER A 465 -3.46 8.44 14.11
C SER A 465 -2.00 8.27 13.70
N LEU A 466 -1.46 7.03 13.64
CA LEU A 466 -0.06 6.75 13.27
C LEU A 466 0.41 7.49 12.03
N TYR A 467 -0.44 7.54 10.98
CA TYR A 467 -0.07 8.24 9.75
C TYR A 467 0.26 9.71 9.98
N TYR A 468 -0.59 10.44 10.69
CA TYR A 468 -0.37 11.86 11.02
C TYR A 468 0.73 12.04 12.07
N LEU A 469 0.77 11.19 13.08
CA LEU A 469 1.80 11.21 14.13
C LEU A 469 3.19 10.85 13.58
N SER A 470 3.27 10.17 12.44
CA SER A 470 4.55 9.90 11.80
C SER A 470 5.09 11.07 11.00
N LEU A 471 4.26 12.03 10.63
CA LEU A 471 4.65 13.15 9.77
C LEU A 471 4.77 14.47 10.52
N PHE A 472 4.00 14.65 11.60
CA PHE A 472 3.89 15.93 12.31
C PHE A 472 4.00 15.77 13.81
N ARG A 473 4.58 16.80 14.44
CA ARG A 473 4.50 16.97 15.89
C ARG A 473 3.08 17.40 16.25
N ALA A 474 2.34 16.50 16.89
CA ALA A 474 0.97 16.79 17.29
C ALA A 474 0.97 17.76 18.50
N PRO A 475 0.07 18.76 18.53
CA PRO A 475 -0.12 19.57 19.72
C PRO A 475 -0.54 18.72 20.92
N CYS A 476 -0.05 19.04 22.12
CA CYS A 476 -0.36 18.27 23.33
C CYS A 476 -1.87 18.13 23.58
N GLY A 477 -2.66 19.16 23.26
CA GLY A 477 -4.13 19.10 23.37
C GLY A 477 -4.77 18.04 22.45
N VAL A 478 -4.22 17.80 21.26
CA VAL A 478 -4.71 16.76 20.34
C VAL A 478 -4.38 15.37 20.87
N LEU A 479 -3.16 15.18 21.38
CA LEU A 479 -2.74 13.91 21.98
C LEU A 479 -3.58 13.57 23.21
N SER A 480 -3.83 14.56 24.07
CA SER A 480 -4.68 14.41 25.26
C SER A 480 -6.13 14.06 24.90
N GLU A 481 -6.71 14.69 23.89
CA GLU A 481 -8.06 14.35 23.41
C GLU A 481 -8.11 12.93 22.84
N LEU A 482 -7.11 12.51 22.05
CA LEU A 482 -7.04 11.14 21.53
C LEU A 482 -6.89 10.10 22.66
N GLU A 483 -6.09 10.38 23.68
CA GLU A 483 -5.97 9.53 24.87
C GLU A 483 -7.29 9.45 25.64
N THR A 484 -7.97 10.58 25.80
CA THR A 484 -9.30 10.64 26.45
C THR A 484 -10.30 9.77 25.70
N ILE A 485 -10.30 9.82 24.36
CA ILE A 485 -11.13 8.97 23.52
C ILE A 485 -10.80 7.47 23.70
N ARG A 486 -9.51 7.10 23.72
CA ARG A 486 -9.07 5.71 23.98
C ARG A 486 -9.53 5.22 25.35
N ASN A 487 -9.35 6.05 26.38
CA ASN A 487 -9.72 5.79 27.76
C ASN A 487 -11.24 5.58 27.90
N HIS A 488 -12.04 6.50 27.37
CA HIS A 488 -13.50 6.41 27.40
C HIS A 488 -14.04 5.18 26.68
N PHE A 489 -13.47 4.83 25.52
CA PHE A 489 -13.87 3.62 24.79
C PHE A 489 -13.51 2.33 25.54
N PHE A 490 -12.31 2.27 26.11
CA PHE A 490 -11.83 1.09 26.83
C PHE A 490 -12.73 0.75 28.04
N TRP A 491 -12.96 1.73 28.92
CA TRP A 491 -13.83 1.55 30.08
C TRP A 491 -15.32 1.54 29.72
N GLY A 492 -15.68 2.12 28.57
CA GLY A 492 -17.06 2.26 28.13
C GLY A 492 -17.85 3.25 28.97
N THR A 493 -17.18 4.33 29.38
CA THR A 493 -17.72 5.46 30.19
C THR A 493 -18.37 6.54 29.34
N GLY A 494 -18.33 6.43 28.01
CA GLY A 494 -19.00 7.35 27.07
C GLY A 494 -20.53 7.23 27.02
N GLU A 495 -21.11 7.12 25.82
CA GLU A 495 -22.56 7.31 25.52
C GLU A 495 -23.58 6.53 26.37
N CYS A 496 -23.20 5.44 27.04
CA CYS A 496 -24.10 4.63 27.88
C CYS A 496 -23.62 4.46 29.33
N GLY A 497 -22.67 5.28 29.79
CA GLY A 497 -21.85 4.97 30.97
C GLY A 497 -21.79 6.05 32.03
N LYS A 498 -22.88 6.78 32.31
CA LYS A 498 -22.96 7.53 33.57
C LYS A 498 -22.86 6.52 34.73
N GLY A 499 -21.72 6.49 35.43
CA GLY A 499 -21.53 5.69 36.65
C GLY A 499 -20.69 4.40 36.54
N LYS A 500 -19.96 4.14 35.44
CA LYS A 500 -19.01 3.01 35.44
C LYS A 500 -17.73 3.38 36.19
N LEU A 501 -17.44 2.64 37.26
CA LEU A 501 -16.21 2.76 38.05
C LEU A 501 -14.99 2.43 37.19
N VAL A 502 -14.05 3.37 37.13
CA VAL A 502 -12.72 3.18 36.55
C VAL A 502 -11.80 2.68 37.66
N TRP A 503 -11.50 1.39 37.65
CA TRP A 503 -10.75 0.71 38.72
C TRP A 503 -9.25 1.00 38.69
N VAL A 504 -8.71 1.38 37.53
CA VAL A 504 -7.27 1.58 37.31
C VAL A 504 -7.05 2.87 36.55
N LYS A 505 -6.10 3.69 37.01
CA LYS A 505 -5.70 4.93 36.33
C LYS A 505 -5.20 4.65 34.90
N TRP A 506 -5.55 5.50 33.95
CA TRP A 506 -5.24 5.29 32.53
C TRP A 506 -3.73 5.17 32.28
N GLU A 507 -2.91 5.93 33.01
CA GLU A 507 -1.45 5.93 32.92
C GLU A 507 -0.87 4.54 33.24
N LYS A 508 -1.49 3.83 34.20
CA LYS A 508 -1.12 2.44 34.53
C LYS A 508 -1.63 1.44 33.50
N VAL A 509 -2.76 1.73 32.85
CA VAL A 509 -3.29 0.86 31.78
C VAL A 509 -2.39 0.89 30.54
N ILE A 510 -1.89 2.06 30.16
CA ILE A 510 -1.06 2.21 28.95
C ILE A 510 0.39 1.74 29.13
N SER A 511 0.89 1.66 30.37
CA SER A 511 2.27 1.27 30.69
C SER A 511 2.61 -0.16 30.28
N SER A 512 3.90 -0.51 30.34
CA SER A 512 4.42 -1.82 29.97
C SER A 512 3.84 -2.94 30.85
N PHE A 513 3.93 -4.20 30.39
CA PHE A 513 3.56 -5.35 31.23
C PHE A 513 4.47 -5.50 32.46
N GLU A 514 5.75 -5.13 32.33
CA GLU A 514 6.73 -5.14 33.44
C GLU A 514 6.28 -4.18 34.54
N ASP A 515 5.72 -3.04 34.15
CA ASP A 515 5.12 -2.07 35.06
C ASP A 515 3.68 -2.41 35.45
N GLY A 516 3.20 -3.64 35.21
CA GLY A 516 1.83 -4.08 35.55
C GLY A 516 0.72 -3.41 34.73
N GLY A 517 1.04 -2.86 33.55
CA GLY A 517 0.09 -2.30 32.60
C GLY A 517 -0.29 -3.24 31.46
N LEU A 518 -1.06 -2.73 30.49
CA LEU A 518 -1.55 -3.52 29.35
C LEU A 518 -0.74 -3.28 28.07
N ASN A 519 0.37 -2.54 28.12
CA ASN A 519 1.27 -2.26 26.99
C ASN A 519 0.51 -1.73 25.77
N ILE A 520 -0.24 -0.65 25.98
CA ILE A 520 -0.94 0.04 24.91
C ILE A 520 -0.05 1.16 24.33
N GLY A 521 0.88 1.70 25.14
CA GLY A 521 1.77 2.78 24.77
C GLY A 521 1.08 4.14 24.77
N ASP A 522 1.81 5.16 25.19
CA ASP A 522 1.33 6.54 25.18
C ASP A 522 1.52 7.18 23.79
N LEU A 523 0.55 7.98 23.36
CA LEU A 523 0.59 8.59 22.03
C LEU A 523 1.69 9.65 21.89
N TRP A 524 2.16 10.25 22.99
CA TRP A 524 3.18 11.29 22.96
C TRP A 524 4.56 10.71 22.64
N SER A 525 5.00 9.70 23.39
CA SER A 525 6.24 8.95 23.14
C SER A 525 6.19 8.30 21.76
N MET A 526 5.02 7.80 21.35
CA MET A 526 4.83 7.25 20.02
C MET A 526 5.00 8.32 18.92
N ASN A 527 4.47 9.53 19.08
CA ASN A 527 4.65 10.63 18.12
C ASN A 527 6.14 11.02 18.02
N ILE A 528 6.83 11.16 19.15
CA ILE A 528 8.26 11.49 19.17
C ILE A 528 9.09 10.36 18.53
N ALA A 529 8.83 9.10 18.86
CA ALA A 529 9.54 7.96 18.29
C ALA A 529 9.35 7.88 16.77
N LEU A 530 8.13 8.11 16.26
CA LEU A 530 7.86 8.10 14.82
C LEU A 530 8.50 9.28 14.09
N LEU A 531 8.58 10.46 14.70
CA LEU A 531 9.27 11.61 14.10
C LEU A 531 10.77 11.40 14.06
N GLY A 532 11.33 10.81 15.12
CA GLY A 532 12.73 10.41 15.16
C GLY A 532 13.11 9.59 13.93
N LYS A 533 12.21 8.72 13.45
CA LYS A 533 12.39 7.87 12.24
C LYS A 533 12.95 8.63 11.05
N TRP A 534 12.41 9.81 10.79
CA TRP A 534 12.81 10.62 9.64
C TRP A 534 14.19 11.23 9.83
N GLU A 535 14.55 11.62 11.03
CA GLU A 535 15.86 12.22 11.32
C GLU A 535 16.98 11.19 11.19
N VAL A 536 16.77 9.96 11.70
CA VAL A 536 17.71 8.85 11.48
C VAL A 536 17.85 8.53 10.01
N LYS A 537 16.73 8.51 9.26
CA LYS A 537 16.76 8.26 7.82
C LYS A 537 17.51 9.37 7.06
N LYS A 538 17.30 10.64 7.39
CA LYS A 538 18.03 11.78 6.79
C LYS A 538 19.52 11.73 7.09
N PHE A 539 19.88 11.46 8.34
CA PHE A 539 21.27 11.28 8.76
C PHE A 539 21.92 10.15 7.95
N TRP A 540 21.22 9.03 7.78
CA TRP A 540 21.72 7.89 7.02
C TRP A 540 21.90 8.21 5.52
N ILE A 541 20.94 8.86 4.88
CA ILE A 541 21.07 9.30 3.48
C ILE A 541 22.28 10.23 3.29
N ARG A 542 22.47 11.19 4.20
CA ARG A 542 23.63 12.09 4.17
C ARG A 542 24.94 11.33 4.37
N LEU A 543 24.96 10.36 5.28
CA LEU A 543 26.11 9.51 5.54
C LEU A 543 26.45 8.66 4.30
N SER A 544 25.47 8.04 3.65
CA SER A 544 25.66 7.29 2.40
C SER A 544 26.20 8.19 1.28
N ASN A 545 25.64 9.39 1.11
CA ASN A 545 26.12 10.36 0.12
C ASN A 545 27.55 10.83 0.43
N TRP A 546 27.91 10.99 1.70
CA TRP A 546 29.28 11.29 2.11
C TRP A 546 30.24 10.14 1.81
N TRP A 547 29.85 8.89 2.11
CA TRP A 547 30.66 7.71 1.78
C TRP A 547 30.92 7.60 0.26
N ASN A 548 29.90 7.87 -0.56
CA ASN A 548 30.06 7.92 -2.02
C ASN A 548 31.04 9.04 -2.45
N LYS A 549 30.99 10.22 -1.83
CA LYS A 549 31.95 11.32 -2.09
C LYS A 549 33.36 11.06 -1.56
N LYS A 550 33.52 10.24 -0.52
CA LYS A 550 34.83 9.87 0.02
C LYS A 550 35.61 8.96 -0.93
N LEU A 551 34.91 8.14 -1.73
CA LEU A 551 35.50 7.37 -2.83
C LEU A 551 36.00 8.28 -3.97
N GLU A 552 35.53 9.54 -4.04
CA GLU A 552 35.97 10.58 -4.97
C GLU A 552 37.05 11.52 -4.38
N GLY A 553 37.60 11.20 -3.20
CA GLY A 553 38.83 11.83 -2.70
C GLY A 553 38.67 13.12 -1.87
N VAL A 554 37.58 13.30 -1.11
CA VAL A 554 37.40 14.47 -0.22
C VAL A 554 37.54 14.12 1.27
N ASP A 555 38.18 15.03 2.01
CA ASP A 555 38.72 14.90 3.37
C ASP A 555 37.73 14.66 4.53
N SER A 556 38.26 13.95 5.54
CA SER A 556 37.89 13.77 6.96
C SER A 556 36.41 13.86 7.43
N PHE A 557 35.96 12.77 8.09
CA PHE A 557 34.66 12.60 8.78
C PHE A 557 34.37 13.68 9.85
N SER A 558 35.43 14.29 10.39
CA SER A 558 35.38 15.31 11.44
C SER A 558 34.75 16.62 10.98
N GLN A 559 34.85 16.97 9.68
CA GLN A 559 34.25 18.18 9.12
C GLN A 559 32.72 18.03 8.94
N LEU A 560 32.23 16.84 8.59
CA LEU A 560 30.78 16.58 8.43
C LEU A 560 29.98 16.77 9.74
N ILE A 561 30.64 16.55 10.88
CA ILE A 561 30.05 16.72 12.22
C ILE A 561 30.11 18.19 12.68
N GLN A 562 31.11 18.97 12.24
CA GLN A 562 31.30 20.36 12.63
C GLN A 562 30.45 21.36 11.82
N GLU A 563 30.07 21.03 10.58
CA GLU A 563 29.24 21.89 9.73
C GLU A 563 27.75 21.93 10.12
N ASP A 564 27.33 21.14 11.12
CA ASP A 564 25.91 20.95 11.44
C ASP A 564 25.27 22.02 12.35
N ALA A 565 25.47 23.29 12.00
CA ALA A 565 24.79 24.43 12.62
C ALA A 565 23.26 24.43 12.36
N ASN A 566 22.80 23.71 11.32
CA ASN A 566 21.38 23.57 10.99
C ASN A 566 20.67 22.49 11.84
N PHE A 567 21.35 21.40 12.22
CA PHE A 567 20.84 20.47 13.25
C PHE A 567 20.67 21.15 14.61
N LEU A 568 21.58 22.07 14.97
CA LEU A 568 21.49 22.94 16.15
C LEU A 568 20.31 23.93 16.11
N LYS A 569 19.97 24.48 14.93
CA LYS A 569 18.80 25.37 14.77
C LYS A 569 17.47 24.60 14.78
N ILE A 570 17.45 23.39 14.22
CA ILE A 570 16.24 22.55 14.16
C ILE A 570 15.96 21.86 15.51
N SER A 571 16.99 21.50 16.29
CA SER A 571 16.79 20.96 17.66
C SER A 571 16.15 22.00 18.60
N LYS A 572 16.47 23.29 18.42
CA LYS A 572 15.81 24.42 19.10
C LYS A 572 14.36 24.63 18.66
N ALA A 573 14.03 24.40 17.38
CA ALA A 573 12.66 24.49 16.87
C ALA A 573 11.78 23.27 17.21
N GLY A 574 12.40 22.09 17.43
CA GLY A 574 11.75 20.82 17.75
C GLY A 574 11.38 20.63 19.21
N GLY A 575 11.75 21.54 20.12
CA GLY A 575 11.43 21.45 21.55
C GLY A 575 11.94 20.16 22.22
N CYS A 576 13.04 19.60 21.72
CA CYS A 576 13.72 18.45 22.31
C CYS A 576 14.93 18.86 23.17
N CYS A 577 14.96 20.11 23.66
CA CYS A 577 16.08 20.68 24.42
C CYS A 577 16.53 19.78 25.57
N GLY A 578 15.62 19.27 26.42
CA GLY A 578 16.03 18.46 27.58
C GLY A 578 16.65 17.09 27.24
N VAL A 579 16.29 16.50 26.09
CA VAL A 579 16.83 15.20 25.65
C VAL A 579 18.14 15.39 24.86
N PHE A 580 18.25 16.48 24.08
CA PHE A 580 19.43 16.79 23.29
C PHE A 580 20.47 17.69 24.00
N GLU A 581 20.13 18.37 25.11
CA GLU A 581 21.11 19.08 25.95
C GLU A 581 21.91 18.11 26.82
N SER A 582 21.31 17.00 27.27
CA SER A 582 22.05 15.87 27.82
C SER A 582 22.91 15.17 26.76
N TRP A 583 22.48 15.19 25.49
CA TRP A 583 23.21 14.63 24.33
C TRP A 583 24.47 15.43 23.99
N TRP A 584 24.47 16.77 24.17
CA TRP A 584 25.63 17.63 23.87
C TRP A 584 26.77 17.58 24.90
N LYS A 585 26.49 17.14 26.14
CA LYS A 585 27.53 17.10 27.20
C LYS A 585 28.49 15.91 27.11
N LEU A 586 28.28 14.95 26.19
CA LEU A 586 29.15 13.79 26.01
C LEU A 586 30.14 14.06 24.86
N ARG A 587 31.39 14.32 25.25
CA ARG A 587 32.45 14.90 24.41
C ARG A 587 33.13 13.92 23.44
N ASP A 588 32.62 12.70 23.28
CA ASP A 588 33.20 11.67 22.42
C ASP A 588 32.17 11.02 21.50
N GLY A 589 32.43 11.04 20.19
CA GLY A 589 31.51 10.60 19.13
C GLY A 589 31.01 9.15 19.26
N SER A 590 31.79 8.27 19.90
CA SER A 590 31.38 6.87 20.16
C SER A 590 30.31 6.76 21.27
N SER A 591 30.35 7.67 22.25
CA SER A 591 29.38 7.73 23.37
C SER A 591 28.04 8.35 22.95
N ALA A 592 28.08 9.30 22.01
CA ALA A 592 26.89 9.97 21.50
C ALA A 592 25.96 9.02 20.71
N VAL A 593 26.52 8.11 19.92
CA VAL A 593 25.77 7.10 19.18
C VAL A 593 25.13 6.09 20.12
N VAL A 594 25.88 5.58 21.11
CA VAL A 594 25.38 4.65 22.12
C VAL A 594 24.25 5.26 22.96
N SER A 595 24.40 6.52 23.38
CA SER A 595 23.37 7.27 24.11
C SER A 595 22.11 7.55 23.27
N PHE A 596 22.27 7.86 21.98
CA PHE A 596 21.16 8.05 21.05
C PHE A 596 20.36 6.75 20.83
N VAL A 597 21.06 5.63 20.64
CA VAL A 597 20.44 4.30 20.51
C VAL A 597 19.70 3.91 21.78
N PHE A 598 20.27 4.16 22.96
CA PHE A 598 19.62 3.88 24.25
C PHE A 598 18.39 4.76 24.51
N CYS A 599 18.43 6.04 24.13
CA CYS A 599 17.30 6.94 24.22
C CYS A 599 16.16 6.53 23.26
N CYS A 600 16.50 6.20 22.01
CA CYS A 600 15.57 5.64 21.04
C CYS A 600 14.94 4.34 21.55
N TRP A 601 15.72 3.46 22.17
CA TRP A 601 15.24 2.22 22.77
C TRP A 601 14.23 2.48 23.91
N LYS A 602 14.51 3.45 24.80
CA LYS A 602 13.57 3.86 25.85
C LYS A 602 12.27 4.44 25.27
N LEU A 603 12.35 5.26 24.24
CA LEU A 603 11.18 5.83 23.56
C LEU A 603 10.35 4.74 22.85
N LEU A 604 11.01 3.76 22.22
CA LEU A 604 10.34 2.62 21.59
C LEU A 604 9.62 1.75 22.62
N ARG A 605 10.24 1.49 23.79
CA ARG A 605 9.58 0.80 24.90
C ARG A 605 8.37 1.58 25.43
N ALA A 606 8.50 2.89 25.63
CA ALA A 606 7.40 3.75 26.06
C ALA A 606 6.24 3.80 25.04
N ALA A 607 6.57 3.78 23.75
CA ALA A 607 5.61 3.69 22.64
C ALA A 607 4.99 2.27 22.47
N GLY A 608 5.37 1.30 23.31
CA GLY A 608 4.78 -0.03 23.35
C GLY A 608 5.34 -1.04 22.34
N PHE A 609 6.47 -0.74 21.67
CA PHE A 609 7.16 -1.69 20.80
C PHE A 609 7.83 -2.79 21.63
N ARG A 610 7.67 -4.06 21.20
CA ARG A 610 8.31 -5.21 21.83
C ARG A 610 9.51 -5.64 21.01
N GLY A 611 10.70 -5.57 21.59
CA GLY A 611 11.93 -6.12 21.04
C GLY A 611 13.10 -5.91 22.01
N VAL A 612 13.71 -6.99 22.49
CA VAL A 612 15.00 -6.97 23.20
C VAL A 612 16.16 -7.08 22.20
N VAL A 613 15.87 -7.26 20.91
CA VAL A 613 16.83 -7.69 19.91
C VAL A 613 17.01 -6.62 18.83
N GLN A 614 18.27 -6.42 18.47
CA GLN A 614 18.80 -5.58 17.39
C GLN A 614 17.96 -5.57 16.09
N GLN A 615 17.28 -6.67 15.77
CA GLN A 615 16.46 -6.85 14.57
C GLN A 615 15.23 -5.92 14.55
N ASP A 616 14.47 -5.82 15.64
CA ASP A 616 13.21 -5.05 15.65
C ASP A 616 13.46 -3.54 15.56
N VAL A 617 14.57 -3.08 16.16
CA VAL A 617 15.03 -1.70 16.06
C VAL A 617 15.48 -1.43 14.62
N CYS A 618 16.32 -2.27 14.05
CA CYS A 618 16.72 -2.15 12.65
C CYS A 618 15.51 -2.18 11.70
N ASP A 619 14.56 -3.08 11.89
CA ASP A 619 13.35 -3.20 11.07
C ASP A 619 12.43 -1.98 11.21
N PHE A 620 12.33 -1.38 12.40
CA PHE A 620 11.56 -0.17 12.63
C PHE A 620 12.16 1.05 11.89
N TRP A 621 13.48 1.23 11.98
CA TRP A 621 14.20 2.37 11.43
C TRP A 621 14.46 2.24 9.93
N PHE A 622 14.89 1.06 9.48
CA PHE A 622 15.34 0.80 8.11
C PHE A 622 14.29 0.05 7.25
N GLY A 623 13.23 -0.49 7.84
CA GLY A 623 12.18 -1.23 7.14
C GLY A 623 12.64 -2.65 6.79
N GLY A 624 12.01 -3.65 7.42
CA GLY A 624 12.40 -5.08 7.39
C GLY A 624 12.35 -5.78 6.02
N GLY A 625 13.18 -5.33 5.09
CA GLY A 625 13.38 -5.90 3.75
C GLY A 625 14.65 -5.39 3.07
N CYS A 626 15.49 -4.63 3.76
CA CYS A 626 16.83 -4.29 3.30
C CYS A 626 17.78 -5.45 3.62
N GLU A 627 17.81 -6.47 2.76
CA GLU A 627 19.10 -7.06 2.38
C GLU A 627 19.82 -5.98 1.55
N VAL A 628 20.25 -4.91 2.23
CA VAL A 628 21.26 -4.03 1.69
C VAL A 628 22.49 -4.90 1.66
N GLN A 629 23.10 -5.05 0.47
CA GLN A 629 24.49 -5.42 0.32
C GLN A 629 25.30 -4.43 1.15
N LEU A 630 25.40 -4.74 2.43
CA LEU A 630 26.12 -3.98 3.42
C LEU A 630 27.57 -4.30 3.15
N VAL A 631 28.37 -3.26 2.89
CA VAL A 631 29.81 -3.39 2.97
C VAL A 631 30.11 -3.90 4.39
N ASP A 632 30.57 -5.15 4.48
CA ASP A 632 30.61 -5.98 5.68
C ASP A 632 31.32 -5.35 6.90
N GLY A 633 32.08 -4.26 6.72
CA GLY A 633 32.81 -3.60 7.80
C GLY A 633 31.96 -2.74 8.75
N PHE A 634 30.88 -2.10 8.30
CA PHE A 634 30.22 -1.05 9.10
C PHE A 634 29.05 -1.57 9.96
N LEU A 635 28.34 -2.60 9.50
CA LEU A 635 27.32 -3.27 10.33
C LEU A 635 27.99 -4.00 11.50
N VAL A 636 29.18 -4.56 11.27
CA VAL A 636 30.03 -5.17 12.30
C VAL A 636 30.49 -4.12 13.31
N ALA A 637 30.90 -2.92 12.89
CA ALA A 637 31.23 -1.83 13.81
C ALA A 637 30.02 -1.34 14.65
N PHE A 638 28.84 -1.25 14.05
CA PHE A 638 27.59 -0.91 14.76
C PHE A 638 27.14 -2.03 15.71
N GLN A 639 27.29 -3.30 15.30
CA GLN A 639 27.06 -4.50 16.11
C GLN A 639 28.01 -4.55 17.30
N ILE A 640 29.30 -4.31 17.09
CA ILE A 640 30.33 -4.30 18.14
C ILE A 640 30.08 -3.17 19.13
N ALA A 641 29.77 -1.95 18.67
CA ALA A 641 29.43 -0.83 19.54
C ALA A 641 28.16 -1.09 20.38
N PHE A 642 27.15 -1.76 19.80
CA PHE A 642 25.92 -2.13 20.49
C PHE A 642 26.14 -3.27 21.51
N LEU A 643 26.90 -4.30 21.15
CA LEU A 643 27.22 -5.44 22.03
C LEU A 643 28.10 -5.02 23.22
N LEU A 644 29.07 -4.14 23.00
CA LEU A 644 29.89 -3.53 24.06
C LEU A 644 29.04 -2.70 25.03
N SER A 645 28.00 -2.01 24.53
CA SER A 645 27.08 -1.22 25.37
C SER A 645 26.08 -2.06 26.18
N CYS A 646 25.87 -3.32 25.81
CA CYS A 646 25.02 -4.27 26.54
C CYS A 646 25.77 -5.06 27.63
N GLY A 647 27.05 -4.77 27.89
CA GLY A 647 27.84 -5.40 28.95
C GLY A 647 28.28 -6.84 28.65
N VAL A 648 28.20 -7.29 27.40
CA VAL A 648 28.63 -8.63 26.99
C VAL A 648 30.16 -8.63 26.84
N ARG A 649 30.88 -9.38 27.67
CA ARG A 649 32.33 -9.61 27.51
C ARG A 649 32.56 -10.56 26.34
N ILE A 650 33.02 -10.02 25.21
CA ILE A 650 33.44 -10.82 24.05
C ILE A 650 34.95 -11.06 24.16
N CYS A 651 35.38 -12.31 24.31
CA CYS A 651 36.78 -12.69 24.12
C CYS A 651 37.05 -12.79 22.61
N PHE A 652 37.92 -11.93 22.09
CA PHE A 652 38.45 -12.07 20.73
C PHE A 652 39.57 -13.13 20.75
N VAL A 653 39.39 -14.22 20.01
CA VAL A 653 40.49 -15.06 19.52
C VAL A 653 40.71 -14.66 18.06
N PRO A 654 41.86 -14.05 17.69
CA PRO A 654 42.12 -13.71 16.30
C PRO A 654 42.69 -14.93 15.59
N THR A 655 41.94 -15.52 14.65
CA THR A 655 42.51 -16.43 13.66
C THR A 655 42.26 -15.93 12.25
N MET A 656 43.36 -15.44 11.68
CA MET A 656 43.83 -15.56 10.30
C MET A 656 43.00 -14.98 9.15
N TRP A 657 43.60 -13.94 8.58
CA TRP A 657 43.58 -13.59 7.16
C TRP A 657 43.92 -14.79 6.28
N VAL A 658 43.15 -15.00 5.20
CA VAL A 658 43.65 -15.65 3.99
C VAL A 658 43.59 -14.62 2.88
N VAL A 659 44.78 -14.19 2.47
CA VAL A 659 45.07 -13.43 1.25
C VAL A 659 45.18 -14.41 0.08
N SER A 660 44.58 -14.03 -1.05
CA SER A 660 44.77 -14.48 -2.44
C SER A 660 44.98 -15.97 -2.76
N ALA A 661 44.15 -16.47 -3.67
CA ALA A 661 44.62 -16.85 -5.01
C ALA A 661 43.65 -16.28 -6.04
#